data_AF-A0A942QA95-F1
#
_entry.id   AF-A0A942QA95-F1
#
_cell.length_a   1.000
_cell.length_b   1.000
_cell.length_c   1.000
_cell.angle_alpha   90.00
_cell.angle_beta   90.00
_cell.angle_gamma   90.00
#
_symmetry.space_group_name_H-M   'P 1'
#
loop_
_entity.id
_entity.type
_entity.pdbx_description
1 polymer ?
#
loop_
_entity_poly.entity_id
_entity_poly.type
_entity_poly.pdbx_seq_one_letter_code
_entity_poly.pdbx_strand_id
1 'polypeptide(L)'
;MVDFDKLRAKKSKTKVIEPSEIFRRLPKPPGINDLYTSQAEVLQAWFDRRSEKDIVLKLHTGGGKTLVGLLMAQSSLIETGEPVLYLAPTRQLVNQTLEKAKAHGIPAVTYRNREPLSDEFINSKAIMVATYKALFHGRSKFGIRGLGQPQGASTIILDDAHVAFSVVRDSFTLSVEATDNKERYENLTSLFRGAFKESDRLGTFDDTISGADYAVLEVPYWAWHQQLDAVREQLKSDSEKYALIWPLLRDQLHLCHALISRKAFTISPILPLVNAFPTFADAPRRIYMSATIADDSEIIRTFDADQKSVQNPLTSRSLAGVSERMILIPDLTQFDFNIRSAAGKLAEQVAKKLNLGAVILSPSDPAAVQWEEVATIAKGSQEVEKLVEALQTRASSGPVVFANRYDGIDLPGDSCRLLIMSGLPAGTSDYELFRASALYGGATITRMLAQRIEQGIGRGARGSGDHCVVLLVGSDLAAWIAKDANFRFLTSATRAQIEMGADISKQVQDWKEFVQTINRSFSRDHGWIEYHAETLAELVEDDKPDTPRLNQAAAERKAINLWSDGYCDQAIAKIEKSISEQPNIDQQTRGWIQQLAARIADHWGNNERAEDLQHQAFSNNRNLIRPKVRPPYRPLAQPSLQADAIAKQIGGYRLRRGFLQSFEETVAFLQPNSTANQFEQALADLATMIGFSAERHDTNGEGPDVLWLLPSKTGMVIEAKSRKKEKNALTKENHGQLLVAAEWFASNYPSYKCIRVSVHPTNHATKAADATSSYALTYEKLTALISDARVLLTTLCDSQLSDAELVAECNRCLSKSPVSYEGLLASYLVPFKDVD
;
A
#
# COMPACT_ATOMS: atom_id res chain seq x y z
N MET A 1 32.97 32.25 -45.23
CA MET A 1 32.61 31.29 -44.17
C MET A 1 31.53 30.38 -44.74
N VAL A 2 31.68 29.05 -44.65
CA VAL A 2 30.67 28.13 -45.16
C VAL A 2 29.44 28.22 -44.25
N ASP A 3 28.30 28.61 -44.82
CA ASP A 3 27.01 28.65 -44.14
C ASP A 3 26.38 27.26 -44.22
N PHE A 4 26.60 26.46 -43.17
CA PHE A 4 26.09 25.10 -43.07
C PHE A 4 24.56 25.05 -43.01
N ASP A 5 23.88 26.11 -42.57
CA ASP A 5 22.41 26.19 -42.56
C ASP A 5 21.85 26.31 -43.98
N LYS A 6 22.47 27.13 -44.83
CA LYS A 6 22.15 27.19 -46.28
C LYS A 6 22.41 25.88 -47.01
N LEU A 7 23.48 25.16 -46.66
CA LEU A 7 23.78 23.85 -47.25
C LEU A 7 22.79 22.76 -46.79
N ARG A 8 22.32 22.83 -45.54
CA ARG A 8 21.33 21.92 -44.96
C ARG A 8 19.93 22.13 -45.55
N ALA A 9 19.57 23.36 -45.91
CA ALA A 9 18.26 23.71 -46.50
C ALA A 9 18.11 23.27 -47.97
N LYS A 10 19.22 23.09 -48.71
CA LYS A 10 19.20 22.67 -50.14
C LYS A 10 18.86 21.19 -50.38
N LYS A 11 18.89 20.33 -49.36
CA LYS A 11 18.54 18.91 -49.49
C LYS A 11 17.12 18.68 -48.95
N SER A 12 16.24 18.13 -49.79
CA SER A 12 14.98 17.53 -49.34
C SER A 12 15.31 16.46 -48.29
N LYS A 13 14.97 16.71 -47.03
CA LYS A 13 15.19 15.74 -45.96
C LYS A 13 14.03 14.76 -45.96
N THR A 14 14.31 13.50 -46.25
CA THR A 14 13.42 12.39 -45.90
C THR A 14 13.17 12.46 -44.39
N LYS A 15 11.89 12.51 -43.98
CA LYS A 15 11.51 12.48 -42.56
C LYS A 15 11.95 11.13 -41.99
N VAL A 16 12.90 11.15 -41.06
CA VAL A 16 13.35 9.96 -40.37
C VAL A 16 12.61 9.84 -39.06
N ILE A 17 11.82 8.77 -38.97
CA ILE A 17 10.93 8.50 -37.85
C ILE A 17 11.46 7.36 -36.97
N GLU A 18 12.35 6.49 -37.48
CA GLU A 18 12.84 5.37 -36.70
C GLU A 18 13.75 5.87 -35.56
N PRO A 19 13.46 5.53 -34.28
CA PRO A 19 14.22 6.04 -33.14
C PRO A 19 15.73 5.79 -33.21
N SER A 20 16.14 4.63 -33.73
CA SER A 20 17.55 4.25 -33.87
C SER A 20 18.28 5.20 -34.84
N GLU A 21 17.65 5.50 -35.98
CA GLU A 21 18.18 6.42 -36.99
C GLU A 21 18.13 7.88 -36.54
N ILE A 22 17.08 8.27 -35.82
CA ILE A 22 16.98 9.59 -35.17
C ILE A 22 18.18 9.76 -34.25
N PHE A 23 18.40 8.79 -33.34
CA PHE A 23 19.51 8.83 -32.40
C PHE A 23 20.85 8.98 -33.13
N ARG A 24 21.13 8.17 -34.18
CA ARG A 24 22.38 8.26 -34.96
C ARG A 24 22.65 9.66 -35.56
N ARG A 25 21.60 10.43 -35.86
CA ARG A 25 21.69 11.78 -36.45
C ARG A 25 21.76 12.91 -35.42
N LEU A 26 21.43 12.62 -34.16
CA LEU A 26 21.49 13.58 -33.07
C LEU A 26 22.92 13.73 -32.53
N PRO A 27 23.26 14.91 -31.99
CA PRO A 27 24.55 15.11 -31.32
C PRO A 27 24.69 14.12 -30.16
N LYS A 28 25.91 13.59 -29.99
CA LYS A 28 26.23 12.64 -28.92
C LYS A 28 26.87 13.38 -27.74
N PRO A 29 26.33 13.25 -26.52
CA PRO A 29 27.02 13.74 -25.35
C PRO A 29 28.30 12.91 -25.08
N PRO A 30 29.31 13.50 -24.42
CA PRO A 30 30.54 12.79 -24.07
C PRO A 30 30.25 11.50 -23.29
N GLY A 31 30.84 10.38 -23.73
CA GLY A 31 30.68 9.07 -23.08
C GLY A 31 29.49 8.22 -23.55
N ILE A 32 28.56 8.76 -24.35
CA ILE A 32 27.45 7.99 -24.94
C ILE A 32 27.58 7.99 -26.46
N ASN A 33 28.20 6.94 -26.99
CA ASN A 33 28.42 6.81 -28.43
C ASN A 33 27.28 6.05 -29.12
N ASP A 34 26.69 5.06 -28.45
CA ASP A 34 25.62 4.23 -28.99
C ASP A 34 24.51 3.95 -27.95
N LEU A 35 23.37 3.43 -28.42
CA LEU A 35 22.32 2.88 -27.56
C LEU A 35 22.79 1.55 -26.97
N TYR A 36 22.37 1.26 -25.74
CA TYR A 36 22.51 -0.11 -25.23
C TYR A 36 21.63 -1.06 -26.04
N THR A 37 22.06 -2.32 -26.18
CA THR A 37 21.29 -3.36 -26.89
C THR A 37 19.86 -3.44 -26.37
N SER A 38 19.66 -3.38 -25.06
CA SER A 38 18.34 -3.38 -24.43
C SER A 38 17.47 -2.19 -24.81
N GLN A 39 18.07 -1.01 -25.02
CA GLN A 39 17.35 0.18 -25.49
C GLN A 39 16.97 0.06 -26.96
N ALA A 40 17.89 -0.44 -27.80
CA ALA A 40 17.66 -0.63 -29.22
C ALA A 40 16.56 -1.67 -29.50
N GLU A 41 16.58 -2.80 -28.80
CA GLU A 41 15.56 -3.85 -28.88
C GLU A 41 14.16 -3.30 -28.56
N VAL A 42 14.06 -2.55 -27.45
CA VAL A 42 12.78 -2.01 -26.98
C VAL A 42 12.26 -0.90 -27.90
N LEU A 43 13.14 -0.05 -28.43
CA LEU A 43 12.77 0.96 -29.42
C LEU A 43 12.29 0.33 -30.74
N GLN A 44 12.92 -0.76 -31.19
CA GLN A 44 12.49 -1.48 -32.37
C GLN A 44 11.11 -2.12 -32.15
N ALA A 45 10.94 -2.85 -31.04
CA ALA A 45 9.68 -3.49 -30.69
C ALA A 45 8.53 -2.48 -30.52
N TRP A 46 8.82 -1.30 -29.97
CA TRP A 46 7.86 -0.19 -29.94
C TRP A 46 7.55 0.32 -31.34
N PHE A 47 8.56 0.52 -32.19
CA PHE A 47 8.36 1.08 -33.53
C PHE A 47 7.45 0.21 -34.39
N ASP A 48 7.53 -1.12 -34.23
CA ASP A 48 6.65 -2.09 -34.90
C ASP A 48 5.20 -2.01 -34.40
N ARG A 49 5.00 -1.63 -33.13
CA ARG A 49 3.70 -1.52 -32.45
C ARG A 49 3.18 -0.09 -32.27
N ARG A 50 3.86 0.91 -32.84
CA ARG A 50 3.62 2.36 -32.54
C ARG A 50 2.23 2.88 -32.91
N SER A 51 1.46 2.13 -33.70
CA SER A 51 0.06 2.45 -34.04
C SER A 51 -0.94 2.01 -32.98
N GLU A 52 -0.52 1.21 -31.99
CA GLU A 52 -1.37 0.84 -30.86
C GLU A 52 -1.65 2.08 -29.99
N LYS A 53 -2.87 2.17 -29.47
CA LYS A 53 -3.28 3.29 -28.60
C LYS A 53 -2.46 3.32 -27.33
N ASP A 54 -2.29 2.17 -26.69
CA ASP A 54 -1.60 2.04 -25.41
C ASP A 54 -0.40 1.12 -25.55
N ILE A 55 0.76 1.54 -25.02
CA ILE A 55 1.94 0.70 -24.89
C ILE A 55 2.47 0.81 -23.45
N VAL A 56 2.71 -0.34 -22.82
CA VAL A 56 3.43 -0.40 -21.55
C VAL A 56 4.88 -0.77 -21.83
N LEU A 57 5.81 -0.03 -21.24
CA LEU A 57 7.25 -0.21 -21.36
C LEU A 57 7.87 -0.41 -19.98
N LYS A 58 8.52 -1.57 -19.79
CA LYS A 58 9.20 -1.97 -18.57
C LYS A 58 10.70 -2.04 -18.81
N LEU A 59 11.44 -1.13 -18.19
CA LEU A 59 12.90 -1.08 -18.26
C LEU A 59 13.44 -0.83 -16.86
N HIS A 60 14.42 -1.61 -16.40
CA HIS A 60 15.00 -1.45 -15.06
C HIS A 60 15.49 -0.02 -14.74
N THR A 61 15.57 0.33 -13.46
CA THR A 61 16.18 1.59 -12.99
C THR A 61 17.61 1.72 -13.54
N GLY A 62 17.93 2.85 -14.18
CA GLY A 62 19.25 3.03 -14.81
C GLY A 62 19.38 2.51 -16.26
N GLY A 63 18.40 1.75 -16.78
CA GLY A 63 18.39 1.29 -18.19
C GLY A 63 18.20 2.39 -19.25
N GLY A 64 18.19 3.67 -18.85
CA GLY A 64 18.05 4.82 -19.74
C GLY A 64 16.63 5.13 -20.23
N LYS A 65 15.60 4.75 -19.45
CA LYS A 65 14.16 5.02 -19.71
C LYS A 65 13.88 6.40 -20.32
N THR A 66 14.41 7.45 -19.70
CA THR A 66 14.19 8.83 -20.16
C THR A 66 14.70 9.07 -21.59
N LEU A 67 15.84 8.47 -21.99
CA LEU A 67 16.34 8.61 -23.37
C LEU A 67 15.41 7.86 -24.34
N VAL A 68 15.01 6.65 -23.98
CA VAL A 68 14.09 5.82 -24.77
C VAL A 68 12.76 6.57 -24.97
N GLY A 69 12.16 7.11 -23.90
CA GLY A 69 10.95 7.93 -23.97
C GLY A 69 11.11 9.18 -24.83
N LEU A 70 12.22 9.92 -24.68
CA LEU A 70 12.50 11.10 -25.51
C LEU A 70 12.64 10.75 -27.00
N LEU A 71 13.25 9.61 -27.33
CA LEU A 71 13.35 9.15 -28.72
C LEU A 71 12.00 8.72 -29.29
N MET A 72 11.14 8.05 -28.49
CA MET A 72 9.76 7.74 -28.87
C MET A 72 8.92 9.01 -29.08
N ALA A 73 9.09 10.01 -28.21
CA ALA A 73 8.44 11.31 -28.35
C ALA A 73 8.90 12.04 -29.61
N GLN A 74 10.20 12.08 -29.87
CA GLN A 74 10.76 12.73 -31.06
C GLN A 74 10.32 12.02 -32.34
N SER A 75 10.31 10.68 -32.34
CA SER A 75 9.80 9.85 -33.43
C SER A 75 8.34 10.19 -33.73
N SER A 76 7.49 10.22 -32.69
CA SER A 76 6.07 10.54 -32.84
C SER A 76 5.84 11.97 -33.32
N LEU A 77 6.57 12.95 -32.77
CA LEU A 77 6.50 14.35 -33.19
C LEU A 77 6.83 14.53 -34.68
N ILE A 78 7.85 13.83 -35.19
CA ILE A 78 8.23 13.88 -36.62
C ILE A 78 7.18 13.18 -37.50
N GLU A 79 6.68 12.03 -37.06
CA GLU A 79 5.71 11.20 -37.79
C GLU A 79 4.36 11.90 -37.92
N THR A 80 3.79 12.36 -36.81
CA THR A 80 2.43 12.94 -36.78
C THR A 80 2.43 14.41 -37.17
N GLY A 81 3.51 15.16 -36.88
CA GLY A 81 3.51 16.61 -37.01
C GLY A 81 2.55 17.30 -36.02
N GLU A 82 2.14 16.59 -34.97
CA GLU A 82 1.18 17.04 -33.96
C GLU A 82 1.84 17.08 -32.57
N PRO A 83 1.32 17.87 -31.62
CA PRO A 83 1.96 18.06 -30.31
C PRO A 83 2.18 16.75 -29.55
N VAL A 84 3.31 16.67 -28.82
CA VAL A 84 3.69 15.51 -27.99
C VAL A 84 3.95 15.97 -26.55
N LEU A 85 3.31 15.31 -25.59
CA LEU A 85 3.37 15.63 -24.17
C LEU A 85 4.14 14.54 -23.40
N TYR A 86 5.14 14.93 -22.63
CA TYR A 86 5.92 14.07 -21.74
C TYR A 86 5.62 14.43 -20.29
N LEU A 87 5.07 13.49 -19.52
CA LEU A 87 4.66 13.69 -18.13
C LEU A 87 5.63 12.98 -17.18
N ALA A 88 6.13 13.73 -16.20
CA ALA A 88 6.97 13.21 -15.12
C ALA A 88 6.30 13.39 -13.74
N PRO A 89 6.65 12.57 -12.73
CA PRO A 89 6.05 12.66 -11.39
C PRO A 89 6.27 14.00 -10.67
N THR A 90 7.49 14.56 -10.77
CA THR A 90 7.90 15.74 -10.00
C THR A 90 8.54 16.81 -10.89
N ARG A 91 8.64 18.05 -10.39
CA ARG A 91 9.33 19.14 -11.09
C ARG A 91 10.83 18.86 -11.28
N GLN A 92 11.45 18.16 -10.33
CA GLN A 92 12.84 17.72 -10.43
C GLN A 92 13.02 16.80 -11.65
N LEU A 93 12.16 15.80 -11.81
CA LEU A 93 12.22 14.87 -12.95
C LEU A 93 11.90 15.56 -14.29
N VAL A 94 11.03 16.58 -14.28
CA VAL A 94 10.83 17.45 -15.45
C VAL A 94 12.13 18.13 -15.86
N ASN A 95 12.84 18.74 -14.91
CA ASN A 95 14.11 19.42 -15.20
C ASN A 95 15.19 18.44 -15.70
N GLN A 96 15.33 17.27 -15.06
CA GLN A 96 16.27 16.24 -15.51
C GLN A 96 15.95 15.75 -16.94
N THR A 97 14.67 15.60 -17.27
CA THR A 97 14.23 15.21 -18.62
C THR A 97 14.60 16.29 -19.65
N LEU A 98 14.41 17.57 -19.31
CA LEU A 98 14.79 18.70 -20.19
C LEU A 98 16.29 18.80 -20.40
N GLU A 99 17.09 18.63 -19.34
CA GLU A 99 18.55 18.59 -19.43
C GLU A 99 19.03 17.45 -20.34
N LYS A 100 18.41 16.27 -20.20
CA LYS A 100 18.73 15.12 -21.04
C LYS A 100 18.31 15.34 -22.49
N ALA A 101 17.14 15.91 -22.73
CA ALA A 101 16.70 16.29 -24.07
C ALA A 101 17.70 17.27 -24.72
N LYS A 102 18.11 18.31 -23.98
CA LYS A 102 19.12 19.27 -24.41
C LYS A 102 20.47 18.62 -24.72
N ALA A 103 20.95 17.71 -23.87
CA ALA A 103 22.20 16.98 -24.06
C ALA A 103 22.21 16.12 -25.33
N HIS A 104 21.05 15.61 -25.74
CA HIS A 104 20.87 14.83 -26.96
C HIS A 104 20.35 15.66 -28.15
N GLY A 105 20.25 16.98 -28.03
CA GLY A 105 19.76 17.85 -29.10
C GLY A 105 18.29 17.61 -29.49
N ILE A 106 17.48 17.07 -28.59
CA ILE A 106 16.05 16.85 -28.76
C ILE A 106 15.31 18.13 -28.33
N PRO A 107 14.55 18.79 -29.23
CA PRO A 107 13.80 20.00 -28.90
C PRO A 107 12.72 19.72 -27.85
N ALA A 108 12.85 20.33 -26.67
CA ALA A 108 11.90 20.19 -25.59
C ALA A 108 11.69 21.52 -24.85
N VAL A 109 10.45 21.79 -24.43
CA VAL A 109 10.04 22.99 -23.70
C VAL A 109 9.35 22.59 -22.39
N THR A 110 9.52 23.41 -21.35
CA THR A 110 8.92 23.15 -20.03
C THR A 110 7.51 23.72 -19.95
N TYR A 111 6.62 22.99 -19.28
CA TYR A 111 5.33 23.54 -18.87
C TYR A 111 5.53 24.61 -17.79
N ARG A 112 4.99 25.81 -18.02
CA ARG A 112 5.00 26.90 -17.04
C ARG A 112 3.60 27.16 -16.49
N ASN A 113 3.50 27.31 -15.17
CA ASN A 113 2.25 27.62 -14.51
C ASN A 113 1.89 29.09 -14.76
N ARG A 114 0.59 29.39 -14.94
CA ARG A 114 0.04 30.74 -15.20
C ARG A 114 0.53 31.46 -16.46
N GLU A 115 1.45 30.88 -17.23
CA GLU A 115 1.81 31.34 -18.57
C GLU A 115 1.00 30.58 -19.64
N PRO A 116 0.84 31.12 -20.87
CA PRO A 116 0.33 30.35 -22.00
C PRO A 116 1.16 29.09 -22.28
N LEU A 117 0.61 28.14 -23.04
CA LEU A 117 1.42 27.04 -23.58
C LEU A 117 2.42 27.59 -24.61
N SER A 118 3.61 27.00 -24.68
CA SER A 118 4.65 27.45 -25.61
C SER A 118 4.21 27.28 -27.07
N ASP A 119 4.42 28.30 -27.88
CA ASP A 119 4.17 28.24 -29.32
C ASP A 119 4.98 27.13 -30.01
N GLU A 120 6.16 26.77 -29.48
CA GLU A 120 6.95 25.66 -30.02
C GLU A 120 6.26 24.32 -29.83
N PHE A 121 5.52 24.14 -28.72
CA PHE A 121 4.72 22.94 -28.52
C PHE A 121 3.45 22.95 -29.38
N ILE A 122 2.71 24.06 -29.39
CA ILE A 122 1.46 24.18 -30.14
C ILE A 122 1.70 23.94 -31.63
N ASN A 123 2.84 24.42 -32.16
CA ASN A 123 3.23 24.25 -33.56
C ASN A 123 4.03 22.96 -33.82
N SER A 124 4.06 22.00 -32.90
CA SER A 124 4.74 20.71 -33.03
C SER A 124 6.24 20.80 -33.36
N LYS A 125 6.91 21.84 -32.87
CA LYS A 125 8.36 22.07 -33.04
C LYS A 125 9.19 21.50 -31.88
N ALA A 126 8.59 21.36 -30.70
CA ALA A 126 9.24 20.83 -29.50
C ALA A 126 8.28 19.98 -28.66
N ILE A 127 8.84 19.00 -27.96
CA ILE A 127 8.12 18.16 -26.98
C ILE A 127 7.85 19.02 -25.74
N MET A 128 6.64 19.02 -25.20
CA MET A 128 6.41 19.63 -23.89
C MET A 128 6.66 18.63 -22.76
N VAL A 129 7.51 19.01 -21.81
CA VAL A 129 7.75 18.24 -20.58
C VAL A 129 7.02 18.92 -19.43
N ALA A 130 6.16 18.16 -18.73
CA ALA A 130 5.30 18.66 -17.67
C ALA A 130 5.15 17.65 -16.53
N THR A 131 4.53 18.05 -15.42
CA THR A 131 4.16 17.09 -14.36
C THR A 131 2.78 16.48 -14.64
N TYR A 132 2.46 15.33 -14.05
CA TYR A 132 1.10 14.76 -14.10
C TYR A 132 0.02 15.78 -13.67
N LYS A 133 0.29 16.55 -12.61
CA LYS A 133 -0.60 17.61 -12.10
C LYS A 133 -0.77 18.79 -13.04
N ALA A 134 0.04 18.92 -14.10
CA ALA A 134 -0.17 19.93 -15.13
C ALA A 134 -1.26 19.51 -16.13
N LEU A 135 -1.46 18.20 -16.31
CA LEU A 135 -2.52 17.65 -17.15
C LEU A 135 -3.80 17.45 -16.35
N PHE A 136 -3.72 16.75 -15.22
CA PHE A 136 -4.87 16.34 -14.42
C PHE A 136 -5.20 17.40 -13.36
N HIS A 137 -6.02 18.39 -13.69
CA HIS A 137 -6.66 19.30 -12.72
C HIS A 137 -7.82 20.11 -13.34
N GLY A 138 -8.70 20.65 -12.50
CA GLY A 138 -9.90 21.42 -12.83
C GLY A 138 -9.68 22.76 -13.56
N ARG A 139 -8.43 23.17 -13.80
CA ARG A 139 -8.06 24.36 -14.58
C ARG A 139 -7.01 24.05 -15.66
N SER A 140 -6.96 22.80 -16.12
CA SER A 140 -5.93 22.33 -17.05
C SER A 140 -5.95 23.09 -18.37
N LYS A 141 -4.79 23.57 -18.81
CA LYS A 141 -4.61 24.18 -20.15
C LYS A 141 -4.75 23.16 -21.28
N PHE A 142 -4.73 21.87 -20.95
CA PHE A 142 -5.02 20.79 -21.88
C PHE A 142 -6.53 20.54 -22.01
N GLY A 143 -7.36 21.30 -21.30
CA GLY A 143 -8.80 21.28 -21.43
C GLY A 143 -9.48 20.19 -20.62
N ILE A 144 -10.75 20.44 -20.34
CA ILE A 144 -11.64 19.53 -19.63
C ILE A 144 -12.87 19.35 -20.52
N ARG A 145 -13.35 18.11 -20.65
CA ARG A 145 -14.51 17.78 -21.48
C ARG A 145 -15.70 18.66 -21.06
N GLY A 146 -16.29 19.39 -22.00
CA GLY A 146 -17.36 20.34 -21.74
C GLY A 146 -16.92 21.76 -21.34
N LEU A 147 -15.62 22.03 -21.21
CA LEU A 147 -15.06 23.35 -20.87
C LEU A 147 -13.94 23.77 -21.83
N GLY A 148 -14.13 24.90 -22.50
CA GLY A 148 -13.12 25.50 -23.39
C GLY A 148 -12.76 24.64 -24.60
N GLN A 149 -11.75 25.09 -25.36
CA GLN A 149 -11.17 24.27 -26.43
C GLN A 149 -9.93 23.55 -25.89
N PRO A 150 -9.89 22.20 -25.91
CA PRO A 150 -8.74 21.45 -25.42
C PRO A 150 -7.57 21.53 -26.40
N GLN A 151 -6.35 21.66 -25.86
CA GLN A 151 -5.13 21.50 -26.63
C GLN A 151 -4.79 20.02 -26.77
N GLY A 152 -5.12 19.44 -27.93
CA GLY A 152 -4.83 18.04 -28.22
C GLY A 152 -3.33 17.71 -28.26
N ALA A 153 -3.01 16.42 -28.08
CA ALA A 153 -1.68 15.85 -28.25
C ALA A 153 -1.81 14.50 -28.96
N SER A 154 -0.96 14.25 -29.95
CA SER A 154 -0.95 12.98 -30.68
C SER A 154 -0.36 11.83 -29.89
N THR A 155 0.56 12.16 -28.98
CA THR A 155 1.25 11.19 -28.13
C THR A 155 1.44 11.74 -26.73
N ILE A 156 1.14 10.93 -25.73
CA ILE A 156 1.43 11.21 -24.33
C ILE A 156 2.36 10.14 -23.79
N ILE A 157 3.46 10.57 -23.19
CA ILE A 157 4.39 9.69 -22.48
C ILE A 157 4.21 9.91 -20.99
N LEU A 158 3.99 8.82 -20.26
CA LEU A 158 3.83 8.77 -18.82
C LEU A 158 5.07 8.13 -18.23
N ASP A 159 6.03 8.95 -17.80
CA ASP A 159 7.26 8.49 -17.18
C ASP A 159 7.03 8.11 -15.72
N ASP A 160 7.68 7.04 -15.26
CA ASP A 160 7.48 6.42 -13.95
C ASP A 160 5.99 6.32 -13.55
N ALA A 161 5.17 5.73 -14.44
CA ALA A 161 3.72 5.64 -14.30
C ALA A 161 3.25 5.03 -12.98
N HIS A 162 4.07 4.19 -12.33
CA HIS A 162 3.78 3.58 -11.04
C HIS A 162 3.73 4.58 -9.87
N VAL A 163 4.50 5.69 -9.93
CA VAL A 163 4.45 6.77 -8.94
C VAL A 163 3.21 7.63 -9.13
N ALA A 164 2.70 7.67 -10.37
CA ALA A 164 1.62 8.54 -10.74
C ALA A 164 0.26 8.09 -10.18
N PHE A 165 0.10 6.86 -9.68
CA PHE A 165 -1.19 6.36 -9.19
C PHE A 165 -1.78 7.23 -8.06
N SER A 166 -0.98 7.52 -7.02
CA SER A 166 -1.39 8.42 -5.93
C SER A 166 -1.52 9.86 -6.41
N VAL A 167 -0.55 10.35 -7.18
CA VAL A 167 -0.52 11.72 -7.71
C VAL A 167 -1.74 12.06 -8.56
N VAL A 168 -2.15 11.14 -9.42
CA VAL A 168 -3.33 11.29 -10.29
C VAL A 168 -4.58 11.23 -9.42
N ARG A 169 -4.73 10.26 -8.50
CA ARG A 169 -5.88 10.18 -7.59
C ARG A 169 -6.04 11.44 -6.73
N ASP A 170 -4.96 11.96 -6.18
CA ASP A 170 -4.96 13.20 -5.38
C ASP A 170 -5.47 14.40 -6.19
N SER A 171 -5.23 14.40 -7.51
CA SER A 171 -5.71 15.45 -8.41
C SER A 171 -7.23 15.45 -8.59
N PHE A 172 -7.90 14.36 -8.19
CA PHE A 172 -9.36 14.23 -8.13
C PHE A 172 -9.87 14.11 -6.69
N THR A 173 -9.06 14.34 -5.66
CA THR A 173 -9.48 14.15 -4.27
C THR A 173 -9.65 15.50 -3.58
N LEU A 174 -10.86 15.76 -3.08
CA LEU A 174 -11.18 16.96 -2.31
C LEU A 174 -11.22 16.59 -0.83
N SER A 175 -10.40 17.25 0.00
CA SER A 175 -10.41 17.09 1.46
C SER A 175 -10.81 18.40 2.15
N VAL A 176 -11.78 18.29 3.05
CA VAL A 176 -12.12 19.33 4.02
C VAL A 176 -11.46 18.96 5.35
N GLU A 177 -10.26 19.51 5.58
CA GLU A 177 -9.48 19.27 6.79
C GLU A 177 -10.15 19.93 8.00
N ALA A 178 -10.31 19.16 9.08
CA ALA A 178 -10.87 19.62 10.35
C ALA A 178 -10.02 20.72 11.00
N THR A 179 -8.71 20.73 10.73
CA THR A 179 -7.78 21.79 11.20
C THR A 179 -7.93 23.10 10.46
N ASP A 180 -8.30 23.06 9.17
CA ASP A 180 -8.40 24.24 8.33
C ASP A 180 -9.78 24.90 8.44
N ASN A 181 -10.84 24.09 8.47
CA ASN A 181 -12.22 24.57 8.59
C ASN A 181 -13.08 23.57 9.36
N LYS A 182 -13.00 23.63 10.68
CA LYS A 182 -13.74 22.76 11.60
C LYS A 182 -15.25 22.83 11.40
N GLU A 183 -15.80 24.03 11.22
CA GLU A 183 -17.24 24.22 11.01
C GLU A 183 -17.72 23.54 9.72
N ARG A 184 -16.96 23.63 8.62
CA ARG A 184 -17.32 22.93 7.38
C ARG A 184 -17.24 21.42 7.53
N TYR A 185 -16.20 20.92 8.18
CA TYR A 185 -16.03 19.51 8.49
C TYR A 185 -17.19 18.96 9.33
N GLU A 186 -17.55 19.62 10.43
CA GLU A 186 -18.66 19.22 11.31
C GLU A 186 -20.01 19.27 10.58
N ASN A 187 -20.25 20.31 9.78
CA ASN A 187 -21.47 20.42 8.97
C ASN A 187 -21.60 19.27 7.96
N LEU A 188 -20.53 18.94 7.23
CA LEU A 188 -20.55 17.85 6.24
C LEU A 188 -20.73 16.48 6.92
N THR A 189 -19.99 16.22 8.00
CA THR A 189 -20.08 14.93 8.72
C THR A 189 -21.43 14.73 9.38
N SER A 190 -22.04 15.80 9.92
CA SER A 190 -23.36 15.73 10.58
C SER A 190 -24.49 15.26 9.66
N LEU A 191 -24.40 15.51 8.35
CA LEU A 191 -25.37 15.02 7.35
C LEU A 191 -25.52 13.48 7.38
N PHE A 192 -24.48 12.77 7.82
CA PHE A 192 -24.40 11.32 7.73
C PHE A 192 -24.56 10.61 9.08
N ARG A 193 -24.61 11.35 10.20
CA ARG A 193 -24.74 10.75 11.54
C ARG A 193 -25.97 9.84 11.65
N GLY A 194 -27.07 10.22 11.00
CA GLY A 194 -28.29 9.39 10.91
C GLY A 194 -28.05 8.04 10.25
N ALA A 195 -27.32 8.01 9.13
CA ALA A 195 -27.00 6.77 8.41
C ALA A 195 -26.08 5.84 9.21
N PHE A 196 -25.13 6.41 9.97
CA PHE A 196 -24.32 5.62 10.91
C PHE A 196 -25.14 5.12 12.11
N LYS A 197 -26.19 5.83 12.52
CA LYS A 197 -27.14 5.32 13.51
C LYS A 197 -27.95 4.14 12.96
N GLU A 198 -28.46 4.25 11.73
CA GLU A 198 -29.27 3.19 11.07
C GLU A 198 -28.46 1.95 10.69
N SER A 199 -27.17 2.10 10.38
CA SER A 199 -26.24 0.98 10.14
C SER A 199 -25.55 0.50 11.43
N ASP A 200 -25.98 1.02 12.57
CA ASP A 200 -25.50 0.71 13.90
C ASP A 200 -23.99 0.86 14.11
N ARG A 201 -23.43 1.94 13.56
CA ARG A 201 -22.04 2.35 13.72
C ARG A 201 -21.92 3.74 14.36
N LEU A 202 -22.93 4.16 15.12
CA LEU A 202 -22.97 5.48 15.76
C LEU A 202 -21.78 5.70 16.71
N GLY A 203 -21.43 4.69 17.51
CA GLY A 203 -20.29 4.77 18.43
C GLY A 203 -18.97 4.99 17.68
N THR A 204 -18.70 4.22 16.62
CA THR A 204 -17.50 4.41 15.80
C THR A 204 -17.48 5.79 15.13
N PHE A 205 -18.63 6.27 14.66
CA PHE A 205 -18.76 7.61 14.10
C PHE A 205 -18.40 8.68 15.14
N ASP A 206 -19.04 8.65 16.32
CA ASP A 206 -18.82 9.65 17.37
C ASP A 206 -17.36 9.61 17.90
N ASP A 207 -16.74 8.42 18.00
CA ASP A 207 -15.32 8.25 18.35
C ASP A 207 -14.38 8.81 17.26
N THR A 208 -14.73 8.65 15.99
CA THR A 208 -13.95 9.20 14.86
C THR A 208 -14.02 10.73 14.86
N ILE A 209 -15.22 11.30 15.01
CA ILE A 209 -15.41 12.77 15.03
C ILE A 209 -14.76 13.42 16.26
N SER A 210 -14.80 12.75 17.42
CA SER A 210 -14.13 13.24 18.65
C SER A 210 -12.60 13.08 18.62
N GLY A 211 -12.06 12.36 17.63
CA GLY A 211 -10.62 12.11 17.46
C GLY A 211 -10.07 10.95 18.30
N ALA A 212 -10.94 10.20 18.96
CA ALA A 212 -10.59 9.02 19.77
C ALA A 212 -10.28 7.78 18.92
N ASP A 213 -10.81 7.70 17.70
CA ASP A 213 -10.52 6.66 16.72
C ASP A 213 -9.70 7.20 15.53
N TYR A 214 -8.81 6.37 15.02
CA TYR A 214 -7.93 6.62 13.88
C TYR A 214 -8.46 5.97 12.60
N ALA A 215 -9.59 5.25 12.68
CA ALA A 215 -10.24 4.63 11.54
C ALA A 215 -10.71 5.65 10.50
N VAL A 216 -10.83 5.18 9.26
CA VAL A 216 -11.49 5.92 8.17
C VAL A 216 -12.81 5.23 7.87
N LEU A 217 -13.90 5.97 7.98
CA LEU A 217 -15.25 5.49 7.74
C LEU A 217 -15.68 5.87 6.32
N GLU A 218 -16.17 4.90 5.56
CA GLU A 218 -16.92 5.20 4.34
C GLU A 218 -18.38 5.51 4.70
N VAL A 219 -18.89 6.63 4.19
CA VAL A 219 -20.32 6.96 4.25
C VAL A 219 -21.10 5.92 3.46
N PRO A 220 -22.16 5.32 4.03
CA PRO A 220 -23.01 4.37 3.30
C PRO A 220 -23.51 4.97 1.99
N TYR A 221 -23.36 4.24 0.88
CA TYR A 221 -23.56 4.82 -0.46
C TYR A 221 -24.98 5.36 -0.69
N TRP A 222 -26.01 4.76 -0.07
CA TRP A 222 -27.39 5.24 -0.16
C TRP A 222 -27.56 6.60 0.54
N ALA A 223 -26.89 6.79 1.68
CA ALA A 223 -26.92 8.04 2.42
C ALA A 223 -26.11 9.12 1.70
N TRP A 224 -24.98 8.75 1.11
CA TRP A 224 -24.22 9.62 0.22
C TRP A 224 -25.07 10.09 -0.95
N HIS A 225 -25.73 9.16 -1.66
CA HIS A 225 -26.62 9.45 -2.78
C HIS A 225 -27.75 10.41 -2.38
N GLN A 226 -28.41 10.18 -1.24
CA GLN A 226 -29.50 11.05 -0.75
C GLN A 226 -29.05 12.48 -0.40
N GLN A 227 -27.79 12.67 0.01
CA GLN A 227 -27.26 13.96 0.47
C GLN A 227 -26.39 14.69 -0.56
N LEU A 228 -26.31 14.19 -1.81
CA LEU A 228 -25.47 14.77 -2.85
C LEU A 228 -25.73 16.26 -3.06
N ASP A 229 -26.99 16.68 -3.09
CA ASP A 229 -27.36 18.08 -3.31
C ASP A 229 -26.95 18.98 -2.14
N ALA A 230 -27.14 18.53 -0.89
CA ALA A 230 -26.73 19.25 0.30
C ALA A 230 -25.20 19.42 0.36
N VAL A 231 -24.46 18.36 0.03
CA VAL A 231 -22.99 18.40 -0.05
C VAL A 231 -22.53 19.33 -1.17
N ARG A 232 -23.17 19.26 -2.34
CA ARG A 232 -22.85 20.13 -3.48
C ARG A 232 -23.04 21.60 -3.11
N GLU A 233 -24.12 21.95 -2.45
CA GLU A 233 -24.39 23.33 -2.04
C GLU A 233 -23.37 23.82 -0.99
N GLN A 234 -23.01 22.97 -0.02
CA GLN A 234 -21.99 23.32 0.99
C GLN A 234 -20.58 23.51 0.41
N LEU A 235 -20.20 22.76 -0.64
CA LEU A 235 -18.88 22.85 -1.26
C LEU A 235 -18.79 23.91 -2.36
N LYS A 236 -19.92 24.28 -2.96
CA LYS A 236 -20.00 25.32 -3.99
C LYS A 236 -19.46 26.67 -3.49
N SER A 237 -19.72 27.01 -2.23
CA SER A 237 -19.18 28.23 -1.60
C SER A 237 -17.65 28.27 -1.56
N ASP A 238 -17.01 27.09 -1.54
CA ASP A 238 -15.55 26.92 -1.49
C ASP A 238 -14.95 26.64 -2.88
N SER A 239 -15.70 26.87 -3.96
CA SER A 239 -15.29 26.52 -5.33
C SER A 239 -13.97 27.15 -5.77
N GLU A 240 -13.64 28.37 -5.32
CA GLU A 240 -12.35 28.99 -5.59
C GLU A 240 -11.20 28.36 -4.79
N LYS A 241 -11.44 27.97 -3.53
CA LYS A 241 -10.47 27.23 -2.71
C LYS A 241 -10.12 25.88 -3.37
N TYR A 242 -11.14 25.20 -3.89
CA TYR A 242 -11.03 23.90 -4.53
C TYR A 242 -10.97 23.99 -6.06
N ALA A 243 -10.56 25.11 -6.64
CA ALA A 243 -10.69 25.36 -8.08
C ALA A 243 -9.92 24.36 -8.97
N LEU A 244 -8.91 23.68 -8.43
CA LEU A 244 -8.15 22.65 -9.14
C LEU A 244 -8.80 21.26 -9.11
N ILE A 245 -9.87 21.06 -8.33
CA ILE A 245 -10.49 19.75 -8.13
C ILE A 245 -12.00 19.82 -8.35
N TRP A 246 -12.67 20.83 -7.79
CA TRP A 246 -14.13 20.98 -7.83
C TRP A 246 -14.75 20.88 -9.23
N PRO A 247 -14.18 21.49 -10.29
CA PRO A 247 -14.71 21.34 -11.65
C PRO A 247 -14.75 19.89 -12.15
N LEU A 248 -13.93 18.99 -11.59
CA LEU A 248 -13.87 17.58 -11.96
C LEU A 248 -14.92 16.74 -11.21
N LEU A 249 -15.38 17.19 -10.04
CA LEU A 249 -16.20 16.39 -9.12
C LEU A 249 -17.66 16.84 -9.01
N ARG A 250 -17.95 18.13 -9.19
CA ARG A 250 -19.26 18.73 -8.85
C ARG A 250 -20.48 18.05 -9.49
N ASP A 251 -20.29 17.49 -10.69
CA ASP A 251 -21.32 16.79 -11.48
C ASP A 251 -21.14 15.26 -11.44
N GLN A 252 -20.12 14.77 -10.72
CA GLN A 252 -19.68 13.36 -10.68
C GLN A 252 -19.57 12.83 -9.24
N LEU A 253 -20.20 13.50 -8.26
CA LEU A 253 -20.15 13.11 -6.85
C LEU A 253 -20.68 11.69 -6.59
N HIS A 254 -21.63 11.21 -7.38
CA HIS A 254 -22.17 9.85 -7.30
C HIS A 254 -21.10 8.77 -7.60
N LEU A 255 -20.07 9.08 -8.39
CA LEU A 255 -18.93 8.20 -8.67
C LEU A 255 -17.85 8.23 -7.58
N CYS A 256 -18.08 8.97 -6.49
CA CYS A 256 -17.09 9.17 -5.43
C CYS A 256 -17.40 8.34 -4.19
N HIS A 257 -16.33 7.96 -3.48
CA HIS A 257 -16.37 7.68 -2.06
C HIS A 257 -16.50 8.99 -1.30
N ALA A 258 -17.29 8.98 -0.22
CA ALA A 258 -17.24 9.97 0.84
C ALA A 258 -16.66 9.29 2.09
N LEU A 259 -15.49 9.76 2.53
CA LEU A 259 -14.72 9.19 3.61
C LEU A 259 -14.64 10.19 4.78
N ILE A 260 -14.76 9.68 5.99
CA ILE A 260 -14.69 10.45 7.23
C ILE A 260 -13.55 9.89 8.06
N SER A 261 -12.55 10.71 8.32
CA SER A 261 -11.51 10.45 9.30
C SER A 261 -11.52 11.56 10.35
N ARG A 262 -10.86 11.34 11.49
CA ARG A 262 -10.67 12.40 12.49
C ARG A 262 -9.98 13.67 11.95
N LYS A 263 -9.30 13.57 10.80
CA LYS A 263 -8.55 14.66 10.18
C LYS A 263 -9.37 15.39 9.12
N ALA A 264 -10.18 14.67 8.34
CA ALA A 264 -10.84 15.26 7.18
C ALA A 264 -12.15 14.56 6.78
N PHE A 265 -13.00 15.32 6.08
CA PHE A 265 -14.04 14.78 5.21
C PHE A 265 -13.50 14.76 3.79
N THR A 266 -13.31 13.57 3.21
CA THR A 266 -12.63 13.37 1.94
C THR A 266 -13.57 12.81 0.88
N ILE A 267 -13.65 13.47 -0.27
CA ILE A 267 -14.38 13.02 -1.45
C ILE A 267 -13.35 12.60 -2.50
N SER A 268 -13.36 11.32 -2.87
CA SER A 268 -12.43 10.76 -3.86
C SER A 268 -13.17 9.84 -4.82
N PRO A 269 -13.05 9.98 -6.15
CA PRO A 269 -13.62 9.05 -7.11
C PRO A 269 -13.22 7.60 -6.84
N ILE A 270 -14.12 6.65 -7.11
CA ILE A 270 -13.81 5.23 -6.97
C ILE A 270 -12.58 4.89 -7.83
N LEU A 271 -12.57 5.35 -9.08
CA LEU A 271 -11.40 5.40 -9.94
C LEU A 271 -11.19 6.82 -10.50
N PRO A 272 -9.95 7.24 -10.79
CA PRO A 272 -9.69 8.55 -11.38
C PRO A 272 -10.46 8.79 -12.68
N LEU A 273 -11.08 9.96 -12.79
CA LEU A 273 -11.94 10.37 -13.92
C LEU A 273 -11.11 10.91 -15.09
N VAL A 274 -10.13 10.15 -15.56
CA VAL A 274 -9.19 10.57 -16.61
C VAL A 274 -9.86 10.89 -17.95
N ASN A 275 -11.06 10.36 -18.19
CA ASN A 275 -11.89 10.63 -19.37
C ASN A 275 -12.44 12.07 -19.41
N ALA A 276 -12.35 12.80 -18.29
CA ALA A 276 -12.61 14.23 -18.23
C ALA A 276 -11.58 15.06 -19.01
N PHE A 277 -10.41 14.51 -19.36
CA PHE A 277 -9.35 15.21 -20.08
C PHE A 277 -9.26 14.70 -21.53
N PRO A 278 -9.87 15.38 -22.51
CA PRO A 278 -9.89 14.91 -23.91
C PRO A 278 -8.48 14.77 -24.50
N THR A 279 -7.55 15.68 -24.17
CA THR A 279 -6.13 15.54 -24.58
C THR A 279 -5.54 14.21 -24.15
N PHE A 280 -5.95 13.65 -23.01
CA PHE A 280 -5.52 12.35 -22.55
C PHE A 280 -6.34 11.20 -23.13
N ALA A 281 -7.65 11.27 -22.99
CA ALA A 281 -8.57 10.18 -23.33
C ALA A 281 -8.60 9.89 -24.84
N ASP A 282 -8.52 10.95 -25.64
CA ASP A 282 -8.64 10.91 -27.09
C ASP A 282 -7.25 10.87 -27.78
N ALA A 283 -6.15 10.87 -27.01
CA ALA A 283 -4.80 10.75 -27.54
C ALA A 283 -4.66 9.46 -28.37
N PRO A 284 -4.20 9.55 -29.63
CA PRO A 284 -3.95 8.38 -30.47
C PRO A 284 -2.90 7.43 -29.88
N ARG A 285 -1.93 7.92 -29.12
CA ARG A 285 -0.85 7.12 -28.51
C ARG A 285 -0.60 7.52 -27.06
N ARG A 286 -0.55 6.54 -26.16
CA ARG A 286 -0.19 6.68 -24.75
C ARG A 286 0.87 5.64 -24.40
N ILE A 287 2.02 6.10 -23.91
CA ILE A 287 3.17 5.25 -23.59
C ILE A 287 3.40 5.31 -22.09
N TYR A 288 3.20 4.20 -21.39
CA TYR A 288 3.38 4.06 -19.95
C TYR A 288 4.74 3.46 -19.65
N MET A 289 5.67 4.24 -19.11
CA MET A 289 7.02 3.79 -18.79
C MET A 289 7.15 3.51 -17.29
N SER A 290 7.75 2.38 -16.94
CA SER A 290 7.98 2.01 -15.53
C SER A 290 9.23 1.15 -15.35
N ALA A 291 9.82 1.23 -14.15
CA ALA A 291 10.93 0.36 -13.76
C ALA A 291 10.48 -1.03 -13.31
N THR A 292 9.46 -1.03 -12.47
CA THR A 292 8.96 -2.16 -11.70
C THR A 292 7.51 -1.84 -11.36
N ILE A 293 6.58 -2.75 -11.62
CA ILE A 293 5.21 -2.64 -11.14
C ILE A 293 4.85 -4.00 -10.56
N ALA A 294 4.75 -4.09 -9.23
CA ALA A 294 4.28 -5.29 -8.56
C ALA A 294 2.80 -5.57 -8.87
N ASP A 295 2.04 -4.54 -9.28
CA ASP A 295 0.66 -4.65 -9.72
C ASP A 295 0.34 -3.82 -10.98
N ASP A 296 0.55 -4.44 -12.15
CA ASP A 296 0.24 -3.85 -13.46
C ASP A 296 -1.24 -3.44 -13.61
N SER A 297 -2.14 -4.03 -12.83
CA SER A 297 -3.58 -3.75 -12.91
C SER A 297 -3.94 -2.32 -12.51
N GLU A 298 -3.08 -1.64 -11.73
CA GLU A 298 -3.25 -0.24 -11.35
C GLU A 298 -3.06 0.73 -12.54
N ILE A 299 -2.35 0.34 -13.61
CA ILE A 299 -2.31 1.14 -14.85
C ILE A 299 -3.73 1.22 -15.43
N ILE A 300 -4.45 0.10 -15.49
CA ILE A 300 -5.83 0.05 -15.99
C ILE A 300 -6.74 0.89 -15.09
N ARG A 301 -6.68 0.65 -13.76
CA ARG A 301 -7.50 1.38 -12.76
C ARG A 301 -7.23 2.87 -12.69
N THR A 302 -6.00 3.32 -12.97
CA THR A 302 -5.63 4.74 -12.88
C THR A 302 -5.84 5.47 -14.20
N PHE A 303 -5.46 4.84 -15.32
CA PHE A 303 -5.35 5.51 -16.62
C PHE A 303 -6.33 5.05 -17.69
N ASP A 304 -7.17 4.04 -17.41
CA ASP A 304 -8.08 3.48 -18.42
C ASP A 304 -7.28 2.98 -19.65
N ALA A 305 -6.21 2.26 -19.35
CA ALA A 305 -5.32 1.66 -20.34
C ALA A 305 -5.89 0.33 -20.84
N ASP A 306 -5.62 0.01 -22.10
CA ASP A 306 -6.02 -1.26 -22.70
C ASP A 306 -5.38 -2.46 -21.98
N GLN A 307 -6.22 -3.44 -21.65
CA GLN A 307 -5.81 -4.61 -20.91
C GLN A 307 -4.76 -5.45 -21.65
N LYS A 308 -4.88 -5.58 -22.98
CA LYS A 308 -3.94 -6.40 -23.77
C LYS A 308 -2.58 -5.73 -23.85
N SER A 309 -2.54 -4.40 -23.91
CA SER A 309 -1.28 -3.64 -23.86
C SER A 309 -0.55 -3.82 -22.53
N VAL A 310 -1.29 -3.85 -21.42
CA VAL A 310 -0.73 -4.11 -20.07
C VAL A 310 -0.26 -5.57 -19.92
N GLN A 311 -0.98 -6.52 -20.52
CA GLN A 311 -0.60 -7.93 -20.52
C GLN A 311 0.64 -8.22 -21.38
N ASN A 312 0.91 -7.40 -22.39
CA ASN A 312 2.04 -7.56 -23.32
C ASN A 312 2.97 -6.34 -23.28
N PRO A 313 3.63 -6.08 -22.13
CA PRO A 313 4.55 -4.95 -22.00
C PRO A 313 5.79 -5.19 -22.86
N LEU A 314 6.38 -4.10 -23.34
CA LEU A 314 7.72 -4.11 -23.93
C LEU A 314 8.74 -4.25 -22.81
N THR A 315 9.48 -5.34 -22.81
CA THR A 315 10.56 -5.65 -21.87
C THR A 315 11.86 -5.88 -22.63
N SER A 316 13.00 -5.79 -21.95
CA SER A 316 14.27 -6.32 -22.43
C SER A 316 14.73 -7.42 -21.48
N ARG A 317 15.30 -8.50 -22.03
CA ARG A 317 15.80 -9.67 -21.27
C ARG A 317 17.11 -9.38 -20.50
N SER A 318 17.64 -8.18 -20.60
CA SER A 318 18.93 -7.85 -20.01
C SER A 318 18.78 -7.51 -18.53
N LEU A 319 19.51 -8.24 -17.68
CA LEU A 319 19.76 -7.84 -16.29
C LEU A 319 20.58 -6.53 -16.19
N ALA A 320 21.04 -5.98 -17.32
CA ALA A 320 21.70 -4.68 -17.37
C ALA A 320 20.75 -3.57 -16.88
N GLY A 321 20.91 -3.23 -15.59
CA GLY A 321 20.10 -2.24 -14.89
C GLY A 321 19.68 -2.65 -13.49
N VAL A 322 19.79 -3.92 -13.11
CA VAL A 322 19.63 -4.33 -11.71
C VAL A 322 20.90 -3.94 -10.94
N SER A 323 20.75 -3.12 -9.91
CA SER A 323 21.86 -2.70 -9.04
C SER A 323 22.20 -3.77 -8.01
N GLU A 324 23.44 -3.77 -7.53
CA GLU A 324 23.92 -4.66 -6.49
C GLU A 324 23.43 -4.16 -5.12
N ARG A 325 22.54 -4.90 -4.45
CA ARG A 325 22.04 -4.50 -3.12
C ARG A 325 22.25 -5.63 -2.12
N MET A 326 23.01 -5.33 -1.08
CA MET A 326 23.08 -6.20 0.10
C MET A 326 21.90 -5.86 1.00
N ILE A 327 20.80 -6.61 0.89
CA ILE A 327 19.57 -6.38 1.66
C ILE A 327 19.61 -7.24 2.93
N LEU A 328 19.69 -6.61 4.10
CA LEU A 328 19.77 -7.31 5.40
C LEU A 328 18.59 -6.93 6.29
N ILE A 329 18.10 -7.91 7.07
CA ILE A 329 16.95 -7.75 7.96
C ILE A 329 17.39 -8.10 9.39
N PRO A 330 18.02 -7.16 10.12
CA PRO A 330 18.56 -7.43 11.44
C PRO A 330 17.49 -7.84 12.48
N ASP A 331 16.23 -7.46 12.32
CA ASP A 331 15.14 -7.92 13.19
C ASP A 331 14.83 -9.43 13.07
N LEU A 332 15.37 -10.11 12.04
CA LEU A 332 15.24 -11.56 11.86
C LEU A 332 16.46 -12.35 12.35
N THR A 333 17.50 -11.69 12.87
CA THR A 333 18.67 -12.34 13.48
C THR A 333 18.52 -12.49 15.00
N GLN A 334 19.45 -13.20 15.64
CA GLN A 334 19.44 -13.45 17.09
C GLN A 334 20.22 -12.37 17.85
N PHE A 335 19.84 -11.10 17.70
CA PHE A 335 20.48 -9.99 18.39
C PHE A 335 19.69 -9.57 19.64
N ASP A 336 20.33 -9.59 20.82
CA ASP A 336 19.70 -9.30 22.12
C ASP A 336 19.69 -7.80 22.49
N PHE A 337 19.59 -6.91 21.51
CA PHE A 337 19.60 -5.45 21.75
C PHE A 337 18.62 -4.71 20.85
N ASN A 338 18.42 -3.43 21.14
CA ASN A 338 17.57 -2.56 20.32
C ASN A 338 18.20 -2.31 18.93
N ILE A 339 17.68 -3.00 17.92
CA ILE A 339 18.15 -2.95 16.53
C ILE A 339 18.16 -1.51 15.99
N ARG A 340 17.12 -0.72 16.28
CA ARG A 340 17.01 0.66 15.80
C ARG A 340 18.17 1.53 16.29
N SER A 341 18.49 1.47 17.58
CA SER A 341 19.60 2.23 18.15
C SER A 341 20.95 1.84 17.51
N ALA A 342 21.16 0.54 17.29
CA ALA A 342 22.38 0.05 16.65
C ALA A 342 22.48 0.47 15.18
N ALA A 343 21.37 0.40 14.42
CA ALA A 343 21.28 0.86 13.05
C ALA A 343 21.51 2.38 12.95
N GLY A 344 21.03 3.18 13.91
CA GLY A 344 21.30 4.62 14.00
C GLY A 344 22.78 4.93 14.16
N LYS A 345 23.47 4.23 15.08
CA LYS A 345 24.92 4.36 15.27
C LYS A 345 25.70 3.97 14.02
N LEU A 346 25.26 2.93 13.31
CA LEU A 346 25.85 2.53 12.04
C LEU A 346 25.67 3.62 10.98
N ALA A 347 24.48 4.22 10.87
CA ALA A 347 24.24 5.33 9.94
C ALA A 347 25.16 6.52 10.21
N GLU A 348 25.32 6.91 11.48
CA GLU A 348 26.27 7.96 11.86
C GLU A 348 27.72 7.59 11.51
N GLN A 349 28.12 6.34 11.74
CA GLN A 349 29.46 5.86 11.38
C GLN A 349 29.70 5.94 9.87
N VAL A 350 28.75 5.49 9.05
CA VAL A 350 28.86 5.54 7.59
C VAL A 350 28.94 6.99 7.11
N ALA A 351 28.06 7.87 7.59
CA ALA A 351 28.03 9.26 7.18
C ALA A 351 29.25 10.07 7.67
N LYS A 352 29.60 9.96 8.96
CA LYS A 352 30.62 10.83 9.59
C LYS A 352 32.04 10.27 9.48
N LYS A 353 32.24 8.94 9.50
CA LYS A 353 33.58 8.33 9.46
C LYS A 353 33.99 7.85 8.08
N LEU A 354 33.09 7.17 7.36
CA LEU A 354 33.37 6.70 6.00
C LEU A 354 33.09 7.76 4.94
N ASN A 355 32.42 8.86 5.32
CA ASN A 355 31.97 9.91 4.43
C ASN A 355 31.16 9.34 3.26
N LEU A 356 30.27 8.37 3.52
CA LEU A 356 29.37 7.80 2.52
C LEU A 356 27.92 8.19 2.86
N GLY A 357 27.08 8.42 1.85
CA GLY A 357 25.70 8.81 2.08
C GLY A 357 24.91 7.78 2.90
N ALA A 358 24.28 8.22 3.99
CA ALA A 358 23.37 7.42 4.80
C ALA A 358 21.98 8.05 4.83
N VAL A 359 20.95 7.27 4.47
CA VAL A 359 19.56 7.74 4.37
C VAL A 359 18.62 6.79 5.09
N ILE A 360 17.63 7.35 5.78
CA ILE A 360 16.59 6.61 6.48
C ILE A 360 15.22 6.96 5.86
N LEU A 361 14.46 5.95 5.44
CA LEU A 361 13.07 6.09 5.03
C LEU A 361 12.15 5.68 6.17
N SER A 362 11.20 6.54 6.52
CA SER A 362 10.24 6.30 7.61
C SER A 362 8.79 6.45 7.11
N PRO A 363 7.80 5.70 7.64
CA PRO A 363 6.44 5.71 7.11
C PRO A 363 5.68 7.01 7.34
N SER A 364 6.06 7.80 8.33
CA SER A 364 5.33 9.02 8.68
C SER A 364 6.21 10.00 9.47
N ASP A 365 5.79 11.26 9.55
CA ASP A 365 6.49 12.26 10.37
C ASP A 365 6.58 11.84 11.86
N PRO A 366 5.53 11.29 12.50
CA PRO A 366 5.64 10.76 13.86
C PRO A 366 6.64 9.62 14.01
N ALA A 367 6.74 8.73 13.03
CA ALA A 367 7.72 7.65 13.06
C ALA A 367 9.16 8.17 12.82
N ALA A 368 9.31 9.24 12.04
CA ALA A 368 10.61 9.86 11.77
C ALA A 368 11.26 10.47 13.03
N VAL A 369 10.45 10.96 13.98
CA VAL A 369 10.92 11.52 15.26
C VAL A 369 11.81 10.54 16.03
N GLN A 370 11.59 9.23 15.87
CA GLN A 370 12.41 8.20 16.53
C GLN A 370 13.89 8.20 16.11
N TRP A 371 14.25 8.94 15.06
CA TRP A 371 15.59 9.06 14.51
C TRP A 371 16.23 10.44 14.74
N GLU A 372 15.54 11.38 15.41
CA GLU A 372 15.97 12.77 15.54
C GLU A 372 17.32 12.93 16.26
N GLU A 373 17.66 12.00 17.16
CA GLU A 373 18.93 12.00 17.89
C GLU A 373 20.14 11.71 17.00
N VAL A 374 19.96 10.99 15.89
CA VAL A 374 21.05 10.47 15.04
C VAL A 374 21.04 11.04 13.61
N ALA A 375 19.94 11.65 13.19
CA ALA A 375 19.73 12.05 11.80
C ALA A 375 18.93 13.35 11.67
N THR A 376 19.16 14.09 10.58
CA THR A 376 18.38 15.29 10.24
C THR A 376 17.06 14.89 9.57
N ILE A 377 15.93 15.33 10.10
CA ILE A 377 14.59 15.03 9.53
C ILE A 377 14.20 16.12 8.53
N ALA A 378 13.96 15.73 7.28
CA ALA A 378 13.48 16.65 6.24
C ALA A 378 11.99 16.99 6.44
N LYS A 379 11.65 18.27 6.58
CA LYS A 379 10.26 18.75 6.76
C LYS A 379 9.74 19.43 5.50
N GLY A 380 8.75 18.79 4.86
CA GLY A 380 8.10 19.33 3.67
C GLY A 380 8.97 19.30 2.41
N SER A 381 8.38 19.62 1.26
CA SER A 381 9.02 19.36 -0.04
C SER A 381 10.27 20.20 -0.30
N GLN A 382 10.34 21.44 0.17
CA GLN A 382 11.51 22.32 -0.06
C GLN A 382 12.76 21.82 0.66
N GLU A 383 12.61 21.38 1.92
CA GLU A 383 13.74 20.84 2.68
C GLU A 383 14.19 19.48 2.14
N VAL A 384 13.24 18.65 1.69
CA VAL A 384 13.56 17.40 0.98
C VAL A 384 14.41 17.69 -0.26
N GLU A 385 14.00 18.61 -1.13
CA GLU A 385 14.76 18.97 -2.34
C GLU A 385 16.18 19.45 -1.99
N LYS A 386 16.31 20.34 -1.00
CA LYS A 386 17.59 20.87 -0.53
C LYS A 386 18.53 19.78 0.01
N LEU A 387 18.01 18.86 0.83
CA LEU A 387 18.81 17.79 1.42
C LEU A 387 19.20 16.73 0.39
N VAL A 388 18.31 16.41 -0.56
CA VAL A 388 18.63 15.52 -1.69
C VAL A 388 19.75 16.13 -2.54
N GLU A 389 19.67 17.42 -2.86
CA GLU A 389 20.73 18.12 -3.60
C GLU A 389 22.06 18.10 -2.83
N ALA A 390 22.03 18.33 -1.51
CA ALA A 390 23.23 18.28 -0.67
C ALA A 390 23.88 16.88 -0.63
N LEU A 391 23.09 15.81 -0.65
CA LEU A 391 23.58 14.43 -0.73
C LEU A 391 24.16 14.12 -2.11
N GLN A 392 23.47 14.53 -3.19
CA GLN A 392 23.91 14.33 -4.58
C GLN A 392 25.21 15.07 -4.89
N THR A 393 25.33 16.31 -4.43
CA THR A 393 26.55 17.14 -4.58
C THR A 393 27.65 16.80 -3.60
N ARG A 394 27.38 15.87 -2.66
CA ARG A 394 28.31 15.45 -1.59
C ARG A 394 28.74 16.59 -0.67
N ALA A 395 27.93 17.65 -0.59
CA ALA A 395 28.05 18.69 0.43
C ALA A 395 27.68 18.17 1.84
N SER A 396 26.91 17.08 1.89
CA SER A 396 26.61 16.31 3.10
C SER A 396 26.61 14.80 2.77
N SER A 397 26.92 13.97 3.76
CA SER A 397 26.76 12.51 3.71
C SER A 397 25.63 12.00 4.63
N GLY A 398 24.83 12.91 5.21
CA GLY A 398 23.77 12.59 6.16
C GLY A 398 24.27 12.33 7.60
N PRO A 399 23.56 11.53 8.42
CA PRO A 399 22.33 10.80 8.09
C PRO A 399 21.12 11.72 7.90
N VAL A 400 20.26 11.42 6.93
CA VAL A 400 19.01 12.17 6.67
C VAL A 400 17.81 11.24 6.72
N VAL A 401 16.70 11.68 7.33
CA VAL A 401 15.42 10.96 7.37
C VAL A 401 14.44 11.62 6.42
N PHE A 402 13.84 10.81 5.52
CA PHE A 402 12.74 11.22 4.67
C PHE A 402 11.45 10.46 5.06
N ALA A 403 10.47 11.20 5.57
CA ALA A 403 9.17 10.65 5.94
C ALA A 403 8.25 10.49 4.72
N ASN A 404 7.71 9.29 4.54
CA ASN A 404 6.79 8.93 3.46
C ASN A 404 7.30 9.35 2.07
N ARG A 405 8.59 9.09 1.81
CA ARG A 405 9.28 9.34 0.52
C ARG A 405 9.92 8.07 0.00
N TYR A 406 9.09 7.03 -0.15
CA TYR A 406 9.47 5.80 -0.84
C TYR A 406 9.63 6.03 -2.35
N ASP A 407 9.02 7.11 -2.87
CA ASP A 407 9.09 7.56 -4.26
C ASP A 407 9.59 9.00 -4.40
N GLY A 408 10.08 9.33 -5.60
CA GLY A 408 10.35 10.71 -6.02
C GLY A 408 11.67 11.32 -5.55
N ILE A 409 12.53 10.57 -4.86
CA ILE A 409 13.91 10.96 -4.54
C ILE A 409 14.92 10.14 -5.34
N ASP A 410 16.05 10.75 -5.65
CA ASP A 410 17.11 10.21 -6.49
C ASP A 410 18.46 10.27 -5.75
N LEU A 411 19.05 9.12 -5.44
CA LEU A 411 20.29 9.04 -4.66
C LEU A 411 21.27 8.04 -5.30
N PRO A 412 21.95 8.40 -6.41
CA PRO A 412 22.90 7.52 -7.09
C PRO A 412 24.28 7.51 -6.43
N GLY A 413 25.00 6.40 -6.55
CA GLY A 413 26.41 6.30 -6.14
C GLY A 413 26.62 6.63 -4.67
N ASP A 414 27.65 7.43 -4.37
CA ASP A 414 28.03 7.73 -2.99
C ASP A 414 27.02 8.66 -2.26
N SER A 415 26.00 9.18 -2.95
CA SER A 415 24.93 9.94 -2.30
C SER A 415 24.06 9.08 -1.37
N CYS A 416 24.05 7.75 -1.56
CA CYS A 416 23.46 6.80 -0.62
C CYS A 416 24.12 5.41 -0.75
N ARG A 417 25.07 5.08 0.14
CA ARG A 417 25.61 3.70 0.25
C ARG A 417 24.93 2.89 1.33
N LEU A 418 24.36 3.55 2.34
CA LEU A 418 23.53 2.91 3.35
C LEU A 418 22.11 3.48 3.28
N LEU A 419 21.15 2.60 3.04
CA LEU A 419 19.72 2.89 3.10
C LEU A 419 19.10 2.10 4.25
N ILE A 420 18.43 2.78 5.17
CA ILE A 420 17.65 2.16 6.23
C ILE A 420 16.17 2.38 5.94
N MET A 421 15.42 1.32 5.68
CA MET A 421 13.96 1.38 5.62
C MET A 421 13.42 0.99 6.99
N SER A 422 12.85 1.96 7.70
CA SER A 422 12.41 1.84 9.08
C SER A 422 10.88 1.78 9.17
N GLY A 423 10.32 0.60 9.40
CA GLY A 423 8.89 0.36 9.56
C GLY A 423 8.15 0.10 8.24
N LEU A 424 6.96 -0.49 8.34
CA LEU A 424 6.13 -0.86 7.21
C LEU A 424 5.48 0.39 6.57
N PRO A 425 5.54 0.55 5.23
CA PRO A 425 5.05 1.74 4.53
C PRO A 425 3.51 1.71 4.35
N ALA A 426 2.76 1.53 5.44
CA ALA A 426 1.30 1.52 5.42
C ALA A 426 0.76 2.87 4.91
N GLY A 427 -0.20 2.83 3.99
CA GLY A 427 -0.87 3.98 3.35
C GLY A 427 -1.13 5.16 4.28
N THR A 428 -0.94 6.40 3.78
CA THR A 428 -1.19 7.61 4.58
C THR A 428 -2.43 8.37 4.15
N SER A 429 -3.02 8.09 2.99
CA SER A 429 -4.24 8.75 2.55
C SER A 429 -5.49 8.06 3.10
N ASP A 430 -6.57 8.82 3.30
CA ASP A 430 -7.83 8.28 3.81
C ASP A 430 -8.38 7.17 2.90
N TYR A 431 -8.23 7.30 1.57
CA TYR A 431 -8.62 6.25 0.63
C TYR A 431 -7.79 4.97 0.77
N GLU A 432 -6.47 5.09 0.96
CA GLU A 432 -5.61 3.92 1.17
C GLU A 432 -5.89 3.23 2.51
N LEU A 433 -6.13 4.01 3.56
CA LEU A 433 -6.51 3.48 4.88
C LEU A 433 -7.88 2.79 4.83
N PHE A 434 -8.86 3.39 4.14
CA PHE A 434 -10.16 2.77 3.88
C PHE A 434 -10.01 1.47 3.08
N ARG A 435 -9.29 1.49 1.96
CA ARG A 435 -9.01 0.30 1.14
C ARG A 435 -8.28 -0.77 1.96
N ALA A 436 -7.37 -0.37 2.85
CA ALA A 436 -6.64 -1.27 3.74
C ALA A 436 -7.52 -1.93 4.79
N SER A 437 -8.48 -1.19 5.35
CA SER A 437 -9.46 -1.74 6.29
C SER A 437 -10.46 -2.67 5.58
N ALA A 438 -11.02 -2.22 4.45
CA ALA A 438 -12.01 -2.96 3.70
C ALA A 438 -11.47 -4.26 3.09
N LEU A 439 -10.23 -4.27 2.60
CA LEU A 439 -9.59 -5.44 1.99
C LEU A 439 -8.62 -6.14 2.95
N TYR A 440 -8.73 -5.91 4.27
CA TYR A 440 -7.82 -6.51 5.24
C TYR A 440 -7.74 -8.04 5.08
N GLY A 441 -6.51 -8.59 5.06
CA GLY A 441 -6.25 -10.00 4.77
C GLY A 441 -6.32 -10.38 3.28
N GLY A 442 -6.72 -9.45 2.41
CA GLY A 442 -6.77 -9.61 0.96
C GLY A 442 -5.44 -9.31 0.26
N ALA A 443 -5.29 -9.87 -0.94
CA ALA A 443 -4.03 -9.84 -1.69
C ALA A 443 -3.70 -8.49 -2.35
N THR A 444 -4.57 -7.49 -2.20
CA THR A 444 -4.44 -6.16 -2.83
C THR A 444 -3.57 -5.22 -2.00
N ILE A 445 -3.76 -5.20 -0.68
CA ILE A 445 -2.97 -4.36 0.25
C ILE A 445 -1.52 -4.83 0.27
N THR A 446 -1.33 -6.14 0.31
CA THR A 446 -0.01 -6.76 0.27
C THR A 446 0.76 -6.33 -0.97
N ARG A 447 0.13 -6.21 -2.15
CA ARG A 447 0.83 -5.71 -3.34
C ARG A 447 1.21 -4.23 -3.26
N MET A 448 0.32 -3.39 -2.74
CA MET A 448 0.64 -1.98 -2.54
C MET A 448 1.86 -1.82 -1.62
N LEU A 449 1.90 -2.58 -0.52
CA LEU A 449 3.04 -2.59 0.40
C LEU A 449 4.31 -3.12 -0.28
N ALA A 450 4.21 -4.24 -1.02
CA ALA A 450 5.31 -4.82 -1.79
C ALA A 450 5.93 -3.76 -2.72
N GLN A 451 5.10 -3.09 -3.51
CA GLN A 451 5.54 -2.05 -4.44
C GLN A 451 6.31 -0.93 -3.72
N ARG A 452 5.80 -0.43 -2.59
CA ARG A 452 6.45 0.63 -1.80
C ARG A 452 7.77 0.18 -1.18
N ILE A 453 7.85 -1.06 -0.72
CA ILE A 453 9.09 -1.67 -0.21
C ILE A 453 10.13 -1.70 -1.32
N GLU A 454 9.79 -2.21 -2.50
CA GLU A 454 10.72 -2.26 -3.65
C GLU A 454 11.18 -0.88 -4.12
N GLN A 455 10.26 0.07 -4.16
CA GLN A 455 10.55 1.45 -4.51
C GLN A 455 11.52 2.08 -3.52
N GLY A 456 11.27 1.90 -2.21
CA GLY A 456 12.13 2.37 -1.14
C GLY A 456 13.54 1.78 -1.26
N ILE A 457 13.65 0.45 -1.33
CA ILE A 457 14.91 -0.29 -1.51
C ILE A 457 15.66 0.18 -2.78
N GLY A 458 14.92 0.49 -3.84
CA GLY A 458 15.47 0.96 -5.12
C GLY A 458 16.05 2.38 -5.12
N ARG A 459 15.96 3.13 -4.02
CA ARG A 459 16.49 4.51 -3.95
C ARG A 459 18.00 4.58 -3.76
N GLY A 460 18.61 3.56 -3.12
CA GLY A 460 20.02 3.59 -2.75
C GLY A 460 21.01 3.24 -3.87
N ALA A 461 20.57 2.65 -4.99
CA ALA A 461 21.48 2.31 -6.08
C ALA A 461 20.79 2.35 -7.45
N ARG A 462 21.52 2.82 -8.48
CA ARG A 462 21.03 2.98 -9.86
C ARG A 462 21.94 2.34 -10.92
N GLY A 463 21.38 1.38 -11.66
CA GLY A 463 22.07 0.72 -12.76
C GLY A 463 23.02 -0.40 -12.30
N SER A 464 23.57 -1.14 -13.26
CA SER A 464 24.34 -2.38 -13.02
C SER A 464 25.73 -2.18 -12.41
N GLY A 465 26.26 -0.96 -12.43
CA GLY A 465 27.57 -0.63 -11.83
C GLY A 465 27.49 0.00 -10.44
N ASP A 466 26.27 0.19 -9.91
CA ASP A 466 26.05 0.87 -8.64
C ASP A 466 25.67 -0.13 -7.54
N HIS A 467 25.99 0.21 -6.29
CA HIS A 467 25.80 -0.67 -5.14
C HIS A 467 25.35 0.05 -3.87
N CYS A 468 24.59 -0.65 -3.04
CA CYS A 468 24.09 -0.13 -1.77
C CYS A 468 23.86 -1.24 -0.76
N VAL A 469 24.03 -0.93 0.52
CA VAL A 469 23.58 -1.77 1.63
C VAL A 469 22.22 -1.26 2.08
N VAL A 470 21.24 -2.16 2.15
CA VAL A 470 19.87 -1.84 2.56
C VAL A 470 19.53 -2.57 3.84
N LEU A 471 19.19 -1.84 4.90
CA LEU A 471 18.72 -2.41 6.16
C LEU A 471 17.22 -2.24 6.29
N LEU A 472 16.52 -3.35 6.51
CA LEU A 472 15.07 -3.35 6.77
C LEU A 472 14.88 -3.49 8.28
N VAL A 473 14.47 -2.41 8.93
CA VAL A 473 14.41 -2.29 10.40
C VAL A 473 12.97 -2.08 10.84
N GLY A 474 12.53 -2.80 11.87
CA GLY A 474 11.18 -2.76 12.42
C GLY A 474 10.49 -4.11 12.34
N SER A 475 9.84 -4.50 13.44
CA SER A 475 9.13 -5.78 13.56
C SER A 475 8.08 -5.95 12.46
N ASP A 476 7.30 -4.90 12.20
CA ASP A 476 6.22 -4.85 11.20
C ASP A 476 6.72 -5.13 9.78
N LEU A 477 7.82 -4.49 9.38
CA LEU A 477 8.45 -4.71 8.09
C LEU A 477 9.08 -6.11 8.01
N ALA A 478 9.75 -6.56 9.08
CA ALA A 478 10.41 -7.86 9.14
C ALA A 478 9.40 -9.02 9.09
N ALA A 479 8.33 -8.95 9.89
CA ALA A 479 7.23 -9.90 9.90
C ALA A 479 6.56 -9.97 8.52
N TRP A 480 6.33 -8.81 7.90
CA TRP A 480 5.71 -8.74 6.59
C TRP A 480 6.57 -9.45 5.52
N ILE A 481 7.89 -9.22 5.49
CA ILE A 481 8.79 -9.82 4.49
C ILE A 481 9.02 -11.31 4.71
N ALA A 482 9.03 -11.75 5.97
CA ALA A 482 9.24 -13.14 6.33
C ALA A 482 8.07 -14.07 5.97
N LYS A 483 6.86 -13.51 5.78
CA LYS A 483 5.64 -14.26 5.46
C LYS A 483 5.62 -14.68 3.98
N ASP A 484 5.48 -15.98 3.69
CA ASP A 484 5.49 -16.52 2.32
C ASP A 484 4.41 -15.90 1.44
N ALA A 485 3.23 -15.72 2.04
CA ALA A 485 2.08 -15.14 1.37
C ALA A 485 2.35 -13.72 0.86
N ASN A 486 3.24 -12.97 1.53
CA ASN A 486 3.62 -11.61 1.18
C ASN A 486 4.83 -11.58 0.24
N PHE A 487 5.83 -12.41 0.51
CA PHE A 487 7.10 -12.45 -0.21
C PHE A 487 6.92 -12.66 -1.73
N ARG A 488 5.95 -13.49 -2.13
CA ARG A 488 5.59 -13.72 -3.54
C ARG A 488 5.14 -12.48 -4.33
N PHE A 489 4.80 -11.38 -3.65
CA PHE A 489 4.39 -10.13 -4.31
C PHE A 489 5.55 -9.20 -4.65
N LEU A 490 6.75 -9.47 -4.13
CA LEU A 490 7.98 -8.80 -4.57
C LEU A 490 8.43 -9.38 -5.92
N THR A 491 9.06 -8.57 -6.75
CA THR A 491 9.69 -8.98 -8.03
C THR A 491 10.78 -10.02 -7.79
N SER A 492 11.03 -10.86 -8.80
CA SER A 492 12.07 -11.90 -8.74
C SER A 492 13.44 -11.35 -8.32
N ALA A 493 13.85 -10.19 -8.83
CA ALA A 493 15.12 -9.54 -8.49
C ALA A 493 15.21 -9.09 -7.02
N THR A 494 14.15 -8.53 -6.46
CA THR A 494 14.13 -8.16 -5.03
C THR A 494 14.12 -9.42 -4.15
N ARG A 495 13.37 -10.45 -4.55
CA ARG A 495 13.31 -11.72 -3.82
C ARG A 495 14.69 -12.38 -3.73
N ALA A 496 15.40 -12.48 -4.86
CA ALA A 496 16.75 -13.04 -4.92
C ALA A 496 17.72 -12.34 -3.96
N GLN A 497 17.71 -11.01 -3.93
CA GLN A 497 18.62 -10.24 -3.07
C GLN A 497 18.27 -10.33 -1.58
N ILE A 498 16.97 -10.48 -1.23
CA ILE A 498 16.56 -10.78 0.14
C ILE A 498 16.99 -12.20 0.54
N GLU A 499 16.95 -13.16 -0.38
CA GLU A 499 17.42 -14.54 -0.14
C GLU A 499 18.93 -14.59 0.13
N MET A 500 19.73 -13.92 -0.70
CA MET A 500 21.17 -13.72 -0.43
C MET A 500 21.38 -13.10 0.95
N GLY A 501 20.59 -12.08 1.29
CA GLY A 501 20.63 -11.43 2.60
C GLY A 501 20.32 -12.35 3.77
N ALA A 502 19.35 -13.25 3.60
CA ALA A 502 19.02 -14.27 4.59
C ALA A 502 20.16 -15.28 4.77
N ASP A 503 20.81 -15.69 3.68
CA ASP A 503 21.97 -16.61 3.74
C ASP A 503 23.19 -15.95 4.38
N ILE A 504 23.47 -14.68 4.08
CA ILE A 504 24.48 -13.89 4.79
C ILE A 504 24.15 -13.83 6.28
N SER A 505 22.90 -13.53 6.63
CA SER A 505 22.48 -13.37 8.02
C SER A 505 22.62 -14.66 8.84
N LYS A 506 22.51 -15.85 8.22
CA LYS A 506 22.76 -17.14 8.87
C LYS A 506 24.23 -17.36 9.22
N GLN A 507 25.15 -16.70 8.52
CA GLN A 507 26.61 -16.84 8.72
C GLN A 507 27.18 -15.82 9.72
N VAL A 508 26.37 -14.85 10.15
CA VAL A 508 26.78 -13.78 11.08
C VAL A 508 26.39 -14.16 12.51
N GLN A 509 27.37 -14.20 13.43
CA GLN A 509 27.12 -14.57 14.82
C GLN A 509 26.75 -13.37 15.70
N ASP A 510 27.35 -12.21 15.45
CA ASP A 510 27.16 -11.02 16.27
C ASP A 510 27.08 -9.71 15.44
N TRP A 511 26.78 -8.60 16.12
CA TRP A 511 26.67 -7.30 15.47
C TRP A 511 27.99 -6.79 14.87
N LYS A 512 29.14 -7.20 15.42
CA LYS A 512 30.43 -6.77 14.92
C LYS A 512 30.72 -7.44 13.58
N GLU A 513 30.47 -8.74 13.47
CA GLU A 513 30.55 -9.49 12.21
C GLU A 513 29.52 -8.97 11.19
N PHE A 514 28.33 -8.59 11.65
CA PHE A 514 27.31 -7.95 10.80
C PHE A 514 27.84 -6.67 10.15
N VAL A 515 28.42 -5.77 10.96
CA VAL A 515 29.02 -4.52 10.46
C VAL A 515 30.25 -4.78 9.59
N GLN A 516 31.06 -5.80 9.89
CA GLN A 516 32.18 -6.20 9.04
C GLN A 516 31.71 -6.66 7.66
N THR A 517 30.62 -7.42 7.60
CA THR A 517 30.02 -7.89 6.35
C THR A 517 29.51 -6.73 5.51
N ILE A 518 28.83 -5.77 6.14
CA ILE A 518 28.41 -4.51 5.50
C ILE A 518 29.62 -3.77 4.91
N ASN A 519 30.72 -3.67 5.65
CA ASN A 519 31.93 -3.01 5.16
C ASN A 519 32.54 -3.70 3.93
N ARG A 520 32.37 -5.03 3.76
CA ARG A 520 32.82 -5.74 2.56
C ARG A 520 32.10 -5.26 1.30
N SER A 521 30.81 -4.92 1.41
CA SER A 521 30.07 -4.30 0.30
C SER A 521 30.64 -2.92 -0.04
N PHE A 522 30.85 -2.06 0.97
CA PHE A 522 31.41 -0.72 0.78
C PHE A 522 32.83 -0.74 0.20
N SER A 523 33.65 -1.72 0.59
CA SER A 523 35.01 -1.88 0.08
C SER A 523 35.08 -2.62 -1.25
N ARG A 524 33.95 -2.97 -1.87
CA ARG A 524 33.88 -3.72 -3.14
C ARG A 524 34.65 -5.05 -3.08
N ASP A 525 34.43 -5.83 -2.02
CA ASP A 525 35.02 -7.16 -1.89
C ASP A 525 34.70 -8.04 -3.12
N HIS A 526 35.72 -8.68 -3.68
CA HIS A 526 35.59 -9.45 -4.91
C HIS A 526 34.66 -10.64 -4.76
N GLY A 527 34.75 -11.35 -3.63
CA GLY A 527 33.92 -12.52 -3.37
C GLY A 527 32.44 -12.16 -3.23
N TRP A 528 32.13 -11.01 -2.61
CA TRP A 528 30.77 -10.49 -2.57
C TRP A 528 30.21 -10.17 -3.97
N ILE A 529 31.01 -9.50 -4.82
CA ILE A 529 30.58 -9.12 -6.17
C ILE A 529 30.28 -10.36 -7.02
N GLU A 530 31.16 -11.36 -6.98
CA GLU A 530 30.97 -12.63 -7.70
C GLU A 530 29.75 -13.38 -7.20
N TYR A 531 29.66 -13.60 -5.88
CA TYR A 531 28.52 -14.30 -5.27
C TYR A 531 27.18 -13.64 -5.61
N HIS A 532 27.11 -12.31 -5.54
CA HIS A 532 25.90 -11.58 -5.89
C HIS A 532 25.55 -11.75 -7.38
N ALA A 533 26.53 -11.59 -8.28
CA ALA A 533 26.30 -11.67 -9.72
C ALA A 533 25.83 -13.06 -10.16
N GLU A 534 26.47 -14.12 -9.66
CA GLU A 534 26.11 -15.52 -9.94
C GLU A 534 24.71 -15.84 -9.40
N THR A 535 24.47 -15.57 -8.12
CA THR A 535 23.20 -15.90 -7.47
C THR A 535 22.03 -15.09 -8.07
N LEU A 536 22.25 -13.84 -8.46
CA LEU A 536 21.22 -13.03 -9.13
C LEU A 536 20.85 -13.62 -10.50
N ALA A 537 21.85 -14.07 -11.28
CA ALA A 537 21.60 -14.68 -12.58
C ALA A 537 20.86 -16.02 -12.47
N GLU A 538 21.07 -16.75 -11.38
CA GLU A 538 20.39 -18.03 -11.10
C GLU A 538 18.94 -17.86 -10.63
N LEU A 539 18.67 -16.88 -9.76
CA LEU A 539 17.37 -16.73 -9.08
C LEU A 539 16.36 -15.81 -9.81
N VAL A 540 16.82 -14.98 -10.76
CA VAL A 540 15.92 -14.04 -11.45
C VAL A 540 15.14 -14.74 -12.56
N GLU A 541 13.84 -14.88 -12.34
CA GLU A 541 12.88 -15.34 -13.34
C GLU A 541 12.11 -14.19 -14.00
N ASP A 542 11.55 -14.44 -15.20
CA ASP A 542 10.62 -13.54 -15.87
C ASP A 542 9.28 -13.48 -15.11
N ASP A 543 8.95 -12.32 -14.53
CA ASP A 543 7.66 -12.09 -13.89
C ASP A 543 6.52 -12.14 -14.92
N LYS A 544 5.65 -13.14 -14.81
CA LYS A 544 4.48 -13.30 -15.69
C LYS A 544 3.32 -12.38 -15.28
N PRO A 545 2.58 -11.79 -16.23
CA PRO A 545 1.40 -10.98 -15.93
C PRO A 545 0.31 -11.77 -15.20
N ASP A 546 -0.24 -11.20 -14.12
CA ASP A 546 -1.38 -11.77 -13.39
C ASP A 546 -2.70 -11.52 -14.15
N THR A 547 -2.98 -12.41 -15.09
CA THR A 547 -4.11 -12.28 -16.03
C THR A 547 -5.47 -12.16 -15.33
N PRO A 548 -5.82 -12.97 -14.31
CA PRO A 548 -7.07 -12.79 -13.54
C PRO A 548 -7.25 -11.39 -12.97
N ARG A 549 -6.19 -10.76 -12.43
CA ARG A 549 -6.29 -9.39 -11.91
C ARG A 549 -6.41 -8.35 -12.99
N LEU A 550 -5.70 -8.50 -14.11
CA LEU A 550 -5.87 -7.61 -15.26
C LEU A 550 -7.32 -7.66 -15.76
N ASN A 551 -7.93 -8.86 -15.81
CA ASN A 551 -9.35 -9.02 -16.14
C ASN A 551 -10.26 -8.28 -15.14
N GLN A 552 -9.97 -8.41 -13.84
CA GLN A 552 -10.73 -7.75 -12.79
C GLN A 552 -10.65 -6.22 -12.91
N ALA A 553 -9.45 -5.65 -13.01
CA ALA A 553 -9.26 -4.21 -13.14
C ALA A 553 -9.91 -3.65 -14.42
N ALA A 554 -9.82 -4.40 -15.53
CA ALA A 554 -10.51 -4.03 -16.77
C ALA A 554 -12.04 -4.08 -16.62
N ALA A 555 -12.58 -5.06 -15.87
CA ALA A 555 -14.01 -5.13 -15.59
C ALA A 555 -14.49 -3.98 -14.69
N GLU A 556 -13.78 -3.67 -13.61
CA GLU A 556 -14.06 -2.54 -12.72
C GLU A 556 -14.05 -1.22 -13.49
N ARG A 557 -12.99 -0.97 -14.26
CA ARG A 557 -12.86 0.26 -15.06
C ARG A 557 -13.98 0.38 -16.08
N LYS A 558 -14.27 -0.69 -16.82
CA LYS A 558 -15.36 -0.70 -17.80
C LYS A 558 -16.72 -0.49 -17.15
N ALA A 559 -16.98 -1.09 -15.99
CA ALA A 559 -18.23 -0.91 -15.26
C ALA A 559 -18.41 0.55 -14.80
N ILE A 560 -17.35 1.20 -14.31
CA ILE A 560 -17.39 2.61 -13.91
C ILE A 560 -17.61 3.53 -15.11
N ASN A 561 -16.96 3.27 -16.25
CA ASN A 561 -17.21 4.02 -17.49
C ASN A 561 -18.68 3.88 -17.94
N LEU A 562 -19.21 2.65 -17.97
CA LEU A 562 -20.62 2.40 -18.30
C LEU A 562 -21.58 3.09 -17.33
N TRP A 563 -21.28 3.08 -16.04
CA TRP A 563 -22.07 3.78 -15.03
C TRP A 563 -22.04 5.30 -15.24
N SER A 564 -20.86 5.87 -15.50
CA SER A 564 -20.70 7.30 -15.82
C SER A 564 -21.48 7.71 -17.07
N ASP A 565 -21.62 6.82 -18.05
CA ASP A 565 -22.38 7.03 -19.28
C ASP A 565 -23.89 6.76 -19.11
N GLY A 566 -24.32 6.29 -17.93
CA GLY A 566 -25.73 6.01 -17.60
C GLY A 566 -26.20 4.58 -17.83
N TYR A 567 -25.34 3.68 -18.33
CA TYR A 567 -25.64 2.26 -18.59
C TYR A 567 -25.46 1.39 -17.34
N CYS A 568 -26.26 1.66 -16.30
CA CYS A 568 -26.12 1.01 -14.99
C CYS A 568 -26.34 -0.52 -15.05
N ASP A 569 -27.29 -0.99 -15.86
CA ASP A 569 -27.57 -2.41 -16.07
C ASP A 569 -26.37 -3.16 -16.66
N GLN A 570 -25.74 -2.59 -17.69
CA GLN A 570 -24.56 -3.14 -18.33
C GLN A 570 -23.34 -3.10 -17.41
N ALA A 571 -23.21 -2.04 -16.60
CA ALA A 571 -22.16 -1.92 -15.60
C ALA A 571 -22.24 -3.03 -14.56
N ILE A 572 -23.43 -3.28 -14.00
CA ILE A 572 -23.67 -4.37 -13.03
C ILE A 572 -23.41 -5.73 -13.68
N ALA A 573 -23.96 -5.97 -14.88
CA ALA A 573 -23.76 -7.23 -15.61
C ALA A 573 -22.27 -7.50 -15.89
N LYS A 574 -21.47 -6.46 -16.15
CA LYS A 574 -20.02 -6.59 -16.35
C LYS A 574 -19.29 -7.04 -15.09
N ILE A 575 -19.70 -6.52 -13.92
CA ILE A 575 -19.18 -6.92 -12.62
C ILE A 575 -19.55 -8.38 -12.30
N GLU A 576 -20.83 -8.74 -12.40
CA GLU A 576 -21.32 -10.09 -12.10
C GLU A 576 -20.64 -11.13 -13.00
N LYS A 577 -20.49 -10.83 -14.29
CA LYS A 577 -19.75 -11.67 -15.23
C LYS A 577 -18.30 -11.87 -14.78
N SER A 578 -17.60 -10.80 -14.40
CA SER A 578 -16.21 -10.89 -13.91
C SER A 578 -16.07 -11.78 -12.67
N ILE A 579 -17.06 -11.74 -11.77
CA ILE A 579 -17.07 -12.60 -10.57
C ILE A 579 -17.28 -14.07 -10.98
N SER A 580 -18.21 -14.33 -11.89
CA SER A 580 -18.52 -15.70 -12.35
C SER A 580 -17.37 -16.36 -13.11
N GLU A 581 -16.58 -15.58 -13.87
CA GLU A 581 -15.43 -16.06 -14.66
C GLU A 581 -14.18 -16.31 -13.79
N GLN A 582 -14.21 -15.93 -12.50
CA GLN A 582 -13.08 -16.06 -11.57
C GLN A 582 -13.48 -16.80 -10.27
N PRO A 583 -13.69 -18.12 -10.31
CA PRO A 583 -14.16 -18.88 -9.16
C PRO A 583 -13.21 -18.82 -7.95
N ASN A 584 -11.91 -18.62 -8.20
CA ASN A 584 -10.84 -18.59 -7.18
C ASN A 584 -10.54 -17.20 -6.62
N ILE A 585 -11.36 -16.18 -6.92
CA ILE A 585 -11.23 -14.86 -6.29
C ILE A 585 -11.43 -14.98 -4.77
N ASP A 586 -10.58 -14.30 -3.99
CA ASP A 586 -10.70 -14.31 -2.53
C ASP A 586 -12.01 -13.63 -2.07
N GLN A 587 -12.50 -14.02 -0.90
CA GLN A 587 -13.80 -13.57 -0.40
C GLN A 587 -13.83 -12.05 -0.18
N GLN A 588 -12.73 -11.47 0.32
CA GLN A 588 -12.62 -10.03 0.56
C GLN A 588 -12.78 -9.23 -0.73
N THR A 589 -12.05 -9.62 -1.78
CA THR A 589 -12.14 -9.00 -3.11
C THR A 589 -13.51 -9.26 -3.75
N ARG A 590 -14.08 -10.46 -3.62
CA ARG A 590 -15.44 -10.74 -4.11
C ARG A 590 -16.46 -9.78 -3.50
N GLY A 591 -16.44 -9.63 -2.17
CA GLY A 591 -17.34 -8.72 -1.48
C GLY A 591 -17.15 -7.27 -1.92
N TRP A 592 -15.90 -6.84 -2.10
CA TRP A 592 -15.57 -5.48 -2.54
C TRP A 592 -16.19 -5.13 -3.90
N ILE A 593 -16.07 -6.02 -4.89
CA ILE A 593 -16.64 -5.80 -6.23
C ILE A 593 -18.18 -5.90 -6.19
N GLN A 594 -18.74 -6.77 -5.34
CA GLN A 594 -20.20 -6.85 -5.15
C GLN A 594 -20.77 -5.55 -4.55
N GLN A 595 -20.08 -4.91 -3.60
CA GLN A 595 -20.50 -3.61 -3.06
C GLN A 595 -20.46 -2.52 -4.15
N LEU A 596 -19.52 -2.58 -5.11
CA LEU A 596 -19.54 -1.68 -6.26
C LEU A 596 -20.81 -1.88 -7.10
N ALA A 597 -21.21 -3.13 -7.36
CA ALA A 597 -22.47 -3.42 -8.06
C ALA A 597 -23.70 -2.96 -7.26
N ALA A 598 -23.71 -3.15 -5.94
CA ALA A 598 -24.77 -2.67 -5.04
C ALA A 598 -24.92 -1.14 -5.12
N ARG A 599 -23.80 -0.41 -5.11
CA ARG A 599 -23.78 1.05 -5.28
C ARG A 599 -24.36 1.50 -6.62
N ILE A 600 -23.99 0.82 -7.71
CA ILE A 600 -24.51 1.13 -9.04
C ILE A 600 -26.03 0.87 -9.09
N ALA A 601 -26.49 -0.22 -8.49
CA ALA A 601 -27.92 -0.56 -8.42
C ALA A 601 -28.74 0.48 -7.63
N ASP A 602 -28.19 0.98 -6.51
CA ASP A 602 -28.82 2.05 -5.71
C ASP A 602 -28.91 3.36 -6.49
N HIS A 603 -27.83 3.77 -7.15
CA HIS A 603 -27.86 4.94 -8.03
C HIS A 603 -28.85 4.80 -9.18
N TRP A 604 -29.02 3.58 -9.71
CA TRP A 604 -30.00 3.28 -10.75
C TRP A 604 -31.45 3.32 -10.24
N GLY A 605 -31.68 3.37 -8.92
CA GLY A 605 -33.00 3.34 -8.30
C GLY A 605 -33.56 1.92 -8.10
N ASN A 606 -32.73 0.88 -8.24
CA ASN A 606 -33.11 -0.52 -8.02
C ASN A 606 -32.72 -0.96 -6.60
N ASN A 607 -33.50 -0.51 -5.62
CA ASN A 607 -33.21 -0.69 -4.20
C ASN A 607 -33.17 -2.16 -3.77
N GLU A 608 -34.07 -3.00 -4.28
CA GLU A 608 -34.12 -4.43 -3.97
C GLU A 608 -32.83 -5.13 -4.42
N ARG A 609 -32.42 -4.89 -5.67
CA ARG A 609 -31.16 -5.44 -6.19
C ARG A 609 -29.94 -4.89 -5.45
N ALA A 610 -29.96 -3.61 -5.08
CA ALA A 610 -28.88 -3.02 -4.30
C ALA A 610 -28.74 -3.68 -2.92
N GLU A 611 -29.86 -3.94 -2.24
CA GLU A 611 -29.89 -4.61 -0.95
C GLU A 611 -29.39 -6.06 -1.06
N ASP A 612 -29.87 -6.83 -2.04
CA ASP A 612 -29.42 -8.20 -2.30
C ASP A 612 -27.90 -8.29 -2.55
N LEU A 613 -27.39 -7.40 -3.41
CA LEU A 613 -25.96 -7.34 -3.72
C LEU A 613 -25.15 -6.92 -2.49
N GLN A 614 -25.65 -6.00 -1.66
CA GLN A 614 -24.98 -5.56 -0.44
C GLN A 614 -24.97 -6.66 0.62
N HIS A 615 -26.03 -7.45 0.74
CA HIS A 615 -26.07 -8.64 1.58
C HIS A 615 -24.97 -9.63 1.21
N GLN A 616 -24.84 -9.91 -0.09
CA GLN A 616 -23.78 -10.80 -0.59
C GLN A 616 -22.39 -10.20 -0.35
N ALA A 617 -22.23 -8.90 -0.61
CA ALA A 617 -20.98 -8.18 -0.39
C ALA A 617 -20.52 -8.29 1.07
N PHE A 618 -21.40 -7.97 2.01
CA PHE A 618 -21.12 -8.02 3.44
C PHE A 618 -20.94 -9.46 3.96
N SER A 619 -21.68 -10.43 3.41
CA SER A 619 -21.50 -11.84 3.74
C SER A 619 -20.13 -12.39 3.31
N ASN A 620 -19.58 -11.91 2.19
CA ASN A 620 -18.24 -12.27 1.73
C ASN A 620 -17.15 -11.44 2.43
N ASN A 621 -17.46 -10.22 2.84
CA ASN A 621 -16.52 -9.33 3.47
C ASN A 621 -17.19 -8.44 4.54
N ARG A 622 -17.06 -8.86 5.81
CA ARG A 622 -17.64 -8.17 6.97
C ARG A 622 -17.02 -6.79 7.28
N ASN A 623 -15.93 -6.42 6.61
CA ASN A 623 -15.31 -5.10 6.74
C ASN A 623 -15.99 -4.03 5.87
N LEU A 624 -16.96 -4.42 5.03
CA LEU A 624 -17.71 -3.52 4.15
C LEU A 624 -18.92 -2.88 4.85
N ILE A 625 -19.67 -2.05 4.10
CA ILE A 625 -20.85 -1.37 4.62
C ILE A 625 -21.87 -2.42 5.08
N ARG A 626 -22.43 -2.23 6.28
CA ARG A 626 -23.48 -3.12 6.83
C ARG A 626 -24.79 -2.93 6.06
N PRO A 627 -25.43 -3.99 5.53
CA PRO A 627 -26.75 -3.88 4.91
C PRO A 627 -27.83 -3.47 5.94
N LYS A 628 -28.95 -2.92 5.47
CA LYS A 628 -30.05 -2.46 6.34
C LYS A 628 -30.71 -3.63 7.07
N VAL A 629 -30.96 -4.73 6.35
CA VAL A 629 -31.30 -6.02 6.94
C VAL A 629 -30.01 -6.82 7.09
N ARG A 630 -29.84 -7.61 8.15
CA ARG A 630 -28.61 -8.41 8.33
C ARG A 630 -28.77 -9.82 7.77
N PRO A 631 -27.74 -10.39 7.10
CA PRO A 631 -27.72 -11.82 6.84
C PRO A 631 -27.60 -12.60 8.17
N PRO A 632 -28.10 -13.85 8.24
CA PRO A 632 -27.94 -14.67 9.43
C PRO A 632 -26.46 -14.93 9.73
N TYR A 633 -26.15 -15.09 11.02
CA TYR A 633 -24.80 -15.41 11.46
C TYR A 633 -24.33 -16.78 10.91
N ARG A 634 -23.05 -16.87 10.55
CA ARG A 634 -22.39 -18.09 10.11
C ARG A 634 -21.38 -18.52 11.19
N PRO A 635 -21.60 -19.66 11.87
CA PRO A 635 -20.67 -20.18 12.86
C PRO A 635 -19.27 -20.44 12.29
N LEU A 636 -18.25 -20.20 13.11
CA LEU A 636 -16.87 -20.58 12.84
C LEU A 636 -16.76 -22.09 12.65
N ALA A 637 -15.82 -22.50 11.80
CA ALA A 637 -15.47 -23.90 11.67
C ALA A 637 -14.87 -24.44 12.98
N GLN A 638 -15.01 -25.74 13.21
CA GLN A 638 -14.38 -26.39 14.36
C GLN A 638 -12.85 -26.24 14.28
N PRO A 639 -12.17 -25.85 15.38
CA PRO A 639 -10.72 -25.75 15.41
C PRO A 639 -10.06 -27.10 15.11
N SER A 640 -8.93 -27.08 14.40
CA SER A 640 -8.03 -28.24 14.30
C SER A 640 -7.33 -28.49 15.64
N LEU A 641 -6.48 -29.53 15.73
CA LEU A 641 -5.62 -29.70 16.91
C LEU A 641 -4.74 -28.45 17.10
N GLN A 642 -4.52 -28.07 18.36
CA GLN A 642 -3.81 -26.83 18.70
C GLN A 642 -2.39 -26.80 18.11
N ALA A 643 -1.66 -27.92 18.20
CA ALA A 643 -0.31 -28.03 17.64
C ALA A 643 -0.28 -27.89 16.11
N ASP A 644 -1.23 -28.53 15.40
CA ASP A 644 -1.34 -28.40 13.95
C ASP A 644 -1.64 -26.96 13.54
N ALA A 645 -2.51 -26.27 14.28
CA ALA A 645 -2.84 -24.87 14.03
C ALA A 645 -1.62 -23.95 14.22
N ILE A 646 -0.89 -24.09 15.33
CA ILE A 646 0.33 -23.31 15.60
C ILE A 646 1.40 -23.61 14.54
N ALA A 647 1.70 -24.88 14.28
CA ALA A 647 2.70 -25.29 13.31
C ALA A 647 2.36 -24.79 11.89
N LYS A 648 1.08 -24.83 11.50
CA LYS A 648 0.61 -24.28 10.22
C LYS A 648 0.80 -22.76 10.12
N GLN A 649 0.58 -22.02 11.21
CA GLN A 649 0.82 -20.57 11.23
C GLN A 649 2.31 -20.26 11.09
N ILE A 650 3.17 -20.95 11.84
CA ILE A 650 4.63 -20.82 11.75
C ILE A 650 5.13 -21.21 10.35
N GLY A 651 4.62 -22.30 9.78
CA GLY A 651 4.95 -22.78 8.43
C GLY A 651 4.49 -21.86 7.30
N GLY A 652 3.65 -20.85 7.58
CA GLY A 652 3.33 -19.79 6.62
C GLY A 652 4.42 -18.72 6.49
N TYR A 653 5.54 -18.85 7.22
CA TYR A 653 6.70 -17.97 7.19
C TYR A 653 7.93 -18.74 6.73
N ARG A 654 8.57 -18.24 5.67
CA ARG A 654 9.89 -18.70 5.20
C ARG A 654 10.96 -18.57 6.28
N LEU A 655 10.90 -17.49 7.06
CA LEU A 655 11.75 -17.24 8.21
C LEU A 655 10.85 -17.23 9.45
N ARG A 656 10.87 -18.32 10.23
CA ARG A 656 9.98 -18.53 11.39
C ARG A 656 10.03 -17.39 12.41
N ARG A 657 11.18 -16.71 12.56
CA ARG A 657 11.30 -15.50 13.40
C ARG A 657 10.35 -14.37 12.98
N GLY A 658 9.92 -14.31 11.72
CA GLY A 658 8.87 -13.40 11.28
C GLY A 658 7.53 -13.63 11.98
N PHE A 659 7.21 -14.87 12.36
CA PHE A 659 6.03 -15.17 13.18
C PHE A 659 6.17 -14.60 14.59
N LEU A 660 7.37 -14.65 15.18
CA LEU A 660 7.64 -14.00 16.47
C LEU A 660 7.49 -12.48 16.38
N GLN A 661 7.99 -11.86 15.33
CA GLN A 661 7.82 -10.41 15.13
C GLN A 661 6.33 -10.04 15.02
N SER A 662 5.55 -10.83 14.27
CA SER A 662 4.09 -10.67 14.20
C SER A 662 3.40 -10.85 15.56
N PHE A 663 3.88 -11.78 16.37
CA PHE A 663 3.40 -11.98 17.74
C PHE A 663 3.71 -10.77 18.63
N GLU A 664 4.93 -10.23 18.60
CA GLU A 664 5.28 -9.04 19.38
C GLU A 664 4.46 -7.80 18.99
N GLU A 665 4.19 -7.61 17.69
CA GLU A 665 3.27 -6.56 17.21
C GLU A 665 1.85 -6.73 17.76
N THR A 666 1.36 -7.97 17.78
CA THR A 666 0.02 -8.28 18.26
C THR A 666 -0.10 -7.96 19.74
N VAL A 667 0.83 -8.47 20.55
CA VAL A 667 0.77 -8.28 22.02
C VAL A 667 1.08 -6.85 22.46
N ALA A 668 1.73 -6.03 21.62
CA ALA A 668 1.92 -4.61 21.88
C ALA A 668 0.60 -3.83 22.01
N PHE A 669 -0.50 -4.34 21.44
CA PHE A 669 -1.83 -3.75 21.59
C PHE A 669 -2.61 -4.30 22.79
N LEU A 670 -2.14 -5.34 23.47
CA LEU A 670 -2.79 -5.92 24.66
C LEU A 670 -2.44 -5.15 25.96
N GLN A 671 -2.62 -3.83 25.92
CA GLN A 671 -2.33 -2.91 27.02
C GLN A 671 -3.49 -1.92 27.28
N PRO A 672 -3.62 -1.35 28.48
CA PRO A 672 -4.76 -0.48 28.84
C PRO A 672 -4.92 0.79 27.99
N ASN A 673 -3.83 1.26 27.37
CA ASN A 673 -3.82 2.48 26.57
C ASN A 673 -4.27 2.28 25.11
N SER A 674 -4.42 1.02 24.67
CA SER A 674 -4.90 0.71 23.34
C SER A 674 -6.37 1.11 23.15
N THR A 675 -6.78 1.31 21.90
CA THR A 675 -8.22 1.41 21.60
C THR A 675 -8.92 0.09 21.84
N ALA A 676 -10.23 0.13 22.15
CA ALA A 676 -11.03 -1.09 22.35
C ALA A 676 -10.91 -2.01 21.13
N ASN A 677 -11.10 -1.44 19.92
CA ASN A 677 -10.90 -2.12 18.65
C ASN A 677 -9.53 -2.79 18.49
N GLN A 678 -8.44 -2.07 18.79
CA GLN A 678 -7.08 -2.64 18.70
C GLN A 678 -6.86 -3.76 19.72
N PHE A 679 -7.33 -3.59 20.95
CA PHE A 679 -7.19 -4.57 22.02
C PHE A 679 -7.97 -5.85 21.70
N GLU A 680 -9.22 -5.72 21.28
CA GLU A 680 -10.07 -6.87 20.90
C GLU A 680 -9.50 -7.63 19.70
N GLN A 681 -9.00 -6.90 18.69
CA GLN A 681 -8.36 -7.51 17.52
C GLN A 681 -7.11 -8.27 17.94
N ALA A 682 -6.23 -7.65 18.73
CA ALA A 682 -5.04 -8.31 19.24
C ALA A 682 -5.36 -9.54 20.10
N LEU A 683 -6.49 -9.53 20.81
CA LEU A 683 -6.93 -10.67 21.61
C LEU A 683 -7.43 -11.83 20.74
N ALA A 684 -8.12 -11.54 19.63
CA ALA A 684 -8.52 -12.53 18.63
C ALA A 684 -7.30 -13.10 17.87
N ASP A 685 -6.34 -12.23 17.51
CA ASP A 685 -5.12 -12.61 16.81
C ASP A 685 -4.22 -13.47 17.71
N LEU A 686 -4.07 -13.11 18.99
CA LEU A 686 -3.36 -13.92 19.99
C LEU A 686 -3.93 -15.35 20.06
N ALA A 687 -5.25 -15.50 20.13
CA ALA A 687 -5.89 -16.82 20.13
C ALA A 687 -5.56 -17.64 18.88
N THR A 688 -5.56 -17.00 17.72
CA THR A 688 -5.20 -17.64 16.46
C THR A 688 -3.73 -18.08 16.45
N MET A 689 -2.83 -17.24 17.00
CA MET A 689 -1.40 -17.53 17.10
C MET A 689 -1.08 -18.69 18.05
N ILE A 690 -1.87 -18.88 19.12
CA ILE A 690 -1.75 -20.00 20.06
C ILE A 690 -2.60 -21.21 19.67
N GLY A 691 -3.14 -21.24 18.44
CA GLY A 691 -3.75 -22.42 17.84
C GLY A 691 -5.25 -22.60 18.08
N PHE A 692 -5.98 -21.55 18.45
CA PHE A 692 -7.44 -21.56 18.58
C PHE A 692 -8.11 -20.93 17.36
N SER A 693 -9.41 -21.18 17.17
CA SER A 693 -10.21 -20.40 16.22
C SER A 693 -10.82 -19.22 16.95
N ALA A 694 -10.69 -18.02 16.39
CA ALA A 694 -11.22 -16.81 17.01
C ALA A 694 -11.87 -15.89 15.99
N GLU A 695 -12.84 -15.12 16.46
CA GLU A 695 -13.38 -13.97 15.74
C GLU A 695 -13.78 -12.88 16.72
N ARG A 696 -13.90 -11.66 16.22
CA ARG A 696 -14.65 -10.59 16.90
C ARG A 696 -16.09 -10.65 16.45
N HIS A 697 -17.03 -10.62 17.39
CA HIS A 697 -18.45 -10.70 17.07
C HIS A 697 -19.32 -9.87 18.01
N ASP A 698 -19.00 -8.59 18.19
CA ASP A 698 -19.95 -7.62 18.74
C ASP A 698 -20.64 -6.87 17.59
N THR A 699 -21.90 -7.24 17.35
CA THR A 699 -22.75 -6.56 16.37
C THR A 699 -23.92 -5.84 17.07
N ASN A 700 -23.61 -4.82 17.87
CA ASN A 700 -24.53 -4.01 18.71
C ASN A 700 -25.05 -4.73 19.95
N GLY A 701 -24.17 -5.43 20.66
CA GLY A 701 -24.55 -6.25 21.80
C GLY A 701 -25.16 -7.59 21.41
N GLU A 702 -25.17 -7.94 20.12
CA GLU A 702 -25.35 -9.32 19.65
C GLU A 702 -23.98 -9.99 19.53
N GLY A 703 -23.75 -11.01 20.36
CA GLY A 703 -22.51 -11.76 20.45
C GLY A 703 -21.44 -11.10 21.33
N PRO A 704 -20.27 -11.75 21.49
CA PRO A 704 -19.18 -11.25 22.31
C PRO A 704 -18.21 -10.31 21.58
N ASP A 705 -17.57 -9.41 22.32
CA ASP A 705 -16.41 -8.63 21.82
C ASP A 705 -15.39 -9.54 21.11
N VAL A 706 -15.06 -10.68 21.74
CA VAL A 706 -14.18 -11.71 21.18
C VAL A 706 -14.70 -13.12 21.52
N LEU A 707 -14.72 -14.01 20.53
CA LEU A 707 -15.03 -15.43 20.70
C LEU A 707 -13.75 -16.26 20.47
N TRP A 708 -13.40 -17.15 21.40
CA TRP A 708 -12.39 -18.20 21.18
C TRP A 708 -13.04 -19.58 21.20
N LEU A 709 -12.76 -20.42 20.20
CA LEU A 709 -13.14 -21.82 20.15
C LEU A 709 -11.90 -22.70 20.36
N LEU A 710 -11.98 -23.57 21.35
CA LEU A 710 -10.94 -24.54 21.70
C LEU A 710 -11.26 -25.91 21.06
N PRO A 711 -10.22 -26.75 20.80
CA PRO A 711 -10.41 -28.08 20.20
C PRO A 711 -11.37 -29.01 20.98
N SER A 712 -11.49 -28.82 22.30
CA SER A 712 -12.35 -29.61 23.20
C SER A 712 -13.85 -29.28 23.14
N LYS A 713 -14.32 -28.63 22.07
CA LYS A 713 -15.67 -28.04 21.97
C LYS A 713 -16.01 -27.12 23.14
N THR A 714 -15.02 -26.35 23.59
CA THR A 714 -15.21 -25.30 24.59
C THR A 714 -15.12 -23.95 23.90
N GLY A 715 -16.09 -23.07 24.14
CA GLY A 715 -16.09 -21.70 23.66
C GLY A 715 -15.87 -20.74 24.82
N MET A 716 -14.91 -19.83 24.70
CA MET A 716 -14.74 -18.69 25.60
C MET A 716 -15.43 -17.47 24.97
N VAL A 717 -16.49 -17.02 25.63
CA VAL A 717 -17.23 -15.81 25.29
C VAL A 717 -16.61 -14.68 26.10
N ILE A 718 -15.96 -13.73 25.43
CA ILE A 718 -15.10 -12.74 26.06
C ILE A 718 -15.66 -11.32 25.87
N GLU A 719 -15.83 -10.61 26.98
CA GLU A 719 -16.13 -9.18 27.03
C GLU A 719 -14.88 -8.40 27.50
N ALA A 720 -14.32 -7.57 26.63
CA ALA A 720 -13.05 -6.87 26.84
C ALA A 720 -13.27 -5.49 27.49
N LYS A 721 -13.23 -5.40 28.82
CA LYS A 721 -13.33 -4.12 29.56
C LYS A 721 -11.96 -3.47 29.75
N SER A 722 -11.21 -3.34 28.64
CA SER A 722 -9.78 -2.97 28.62
C SER A 722 -9.47 -1.52 29.06
N ARG A 723 -10.44 -0.60 29.03
CA ARG A 723 -10.22 0.80 29.42
C ARG A 723 -10.60 1.12 30.87
N LYS A 724 -10.94 0.12 31.69
CA LYS A 724 -11.27 0.34 33.09
C LYS A 724 -10.03 0.59 33.95
N LYS A 725 -10.14 1.54 34.87
CA LYS A 725 -9.15 1.75 35.93
C LYS A 725 -9.27 0.63 36.97
N GLU A 726 -8.17 0.26 37.62
CA GLU A 726 -8.11 -0.82 38.64
C GLU A 726 -9.14 -0.69 39.76
N LYS A 727 -9.54 0.54 40.08
CA LYS A 727 -10.53 0.85 41.13
C LYS A 727 -11.97 0.49 40.76
N ASN A 728 -12.25 0.21 39.49
CA ASN A 728 -13.61 -0.02 39.01
C ASN A 728 -13.88 -1.52 38.95
N ALA A 729 -14.76 -2.04 39.80
CA ALA A 729 -15.22 -3.42 39.75
C ALA A 729 -16.08 -3.72 38.50
N LEU A 730 -16.26 -5.01 38.19
CA LEU A 730 -17.26 -5.45 37.21
C LEU A 730 -18.66 -5.12 37.73
N THR A 731 -19.45 -4.38 36.95
CA THR A 731 -20.78 -3.92 37.35
C THR A 731 -21.87 -4.85 36.80
N LYS A 732 -23.09 -4.72 37.35
CA LYS A 732 -24.29 -5.41 36.84
C LYS A 732 -24.52 -5.21 35.34
N GLU A 733 -24.30 -4.01 34.85
CA GLU A 733 -24.46 -3.70 33.42
C GLU A 733 -23.42 -4.47 32.57
N ASN A 734 -22.16 -4.52 33.01
CA ASN A 734 -21.12 -5.23 32.26
C ASN A 734 -21.28 -6.74 32.31
N HIS A 735 -21.70 -7.29 33.45
CA HIS A 735 -22.01 -8.72 33.53
C HIS A 735 -23.25 -9.07 32.73
N GLY A 736 -24.26 -8.19 32.69
CA GLY A 736 -25.43 -8.32 31.82
C GLY A 736 -25.06 -8.47 30.34
N GLN A 737 -24.12 -7.67 29.84
CA GLN A 737 -23.58 -7.82 28.47
C GLN A 737 -22.98 -9.21 28.24
N LEU A 738 -22.16 -9.69 29.18
CA LEU A 738 -21.55 -11.02 29.11
C LEU A 738 -22.58 -12.17 29.12
N LEU A 739 -23.69 -12.01 29.83
CA LEU A 739 -24.80 -12.98 29.83
C LEU A 739 -25.53 -13.02 28.49
N VAL A 740 -25.78 -11.85 27.88
CA VAL A 740 -26.40 -11.77 26.55
C VAL A 740 -25.51 -12.43 25.50
N ALA A 741 -24.20 -12.17 25.54
CA ALA A 741 -23.23 -12.81 24.64
C ALA A 741 -23.19 -14.35 24.82
N ALA A 742 -23.36 -14.84 26.06
CA ALA A 742 -23.41 -16.27 26.34
C ALA A 742 -24.66 -16.96 25.77
N GLU A 743 -25.81 -16.29 25.83
CA GLU A 743 -27.07 -16.80 25.26
C GLU A 743 -27.01 -16.85 23.73
N TRP A 744 -26.44 -15.80 23.12
CA TRP A 744 -26.13 -15.78 21.70
C TRP A 744 -25.21 -16.95 21.33
N PHE A 745 -24.17 -17.21 22.12
CA PHE A 745 -23.25 -18.32 21.87
C PHE A 745 -23.96 -19.68 21.97
N ALA A 746 -24.79 -19.90 22.99
CA ALA A 746 -25.54 -21.14 23.16
C ALA A 746 -26.48 -21.43 21.97
N SER A 747 -27.08 -20.39 21.40
CA SER A 747 -27.97 -20.51 20.24
C SER A 747 -27.22 -20.89 18.96
N ASN A 748 -26.02 -20.34 18.76
CA ASN A 748 -25.23 -20.54 17.54
C ASN A 748 -24.25 -21.74 17.62
N TYR A 749 -23.91 -22.18 18.83
CA TYR A 749 -22.95 -23.26 19.10
C TYR A 749 -23.51 -24.27 20.11
N PRO A 750 -24.64 -24.94 19.81
CA PRO A 750 -25.35 -25.79 20.78
C PRO A 750 -24.54 -27.00 21.27
N SER A 751 -23.52 -27.42 20.52
CA SER A 751 -22.64 -28.53 20.90
C SER A 751 -21.40 -28.11 21.70
N TYR A 752 -21.24 -26.83 22.03
CA TYR A 752 -20.08 -26.30 22.73
C TYR A 752 -20.40 -25.96 24.19
N LYS A 753 -19.41 -26.19 25.08
CA LYS A 753 -19.45 -25.69 26.45
C LYS A 753 -19.09 -24.20 26.47
N CYS A 754 -19.98 -23.36 27.01
CA CYS A 754 -19.75 -21.92 27.15
C CYS A 754 -18.97 -21.60 28.43
N ILE A 755 -17.88 -20.84 28.30
CA ILE A 755 -17.13 -20.23 29.40
C ILE A 755 -17.25 -18.71 29.27
N ARG A 756 -17.85 -18.07 30.27
CA ARG A 756 -18.05 -16.61 30.33
C ARG A 756 -16.81 -15.93 30.91
N VAL A 757 -16.17 -15.08 30.13
CA VAL A 757 -14.93 -14.39 30.51
C VAL A 757 -15.08 -12.89 30.33
N SER A 758 -14.58 -12.12 31.30
CA SER A 758 -14.37 -10.69 31.11
C SER A 758 -12.90 -10.34 31.28
N VAL A 759 -12.33 -9.63 30.31
CA VAL A 759 -11.00 -9.02 30.48
C VAL A 759 -11.18 -7.79 31.35
N HIS A 760 -10.55 -7.80 32.52
CA HIS A 760 -10.80 -6.79 33.55
C HIS A 760 -9.54 -6.58 34.39
N PRO A 761 -9.21 -5.37 34.88
CA PRO A 761 -7.98 -5.14 35.63
C PRO A 761 -7.80 -6.05 36.86
N THR A 762 -8.91 -6.32 37.56
CA THR A 762 -8.98 -7.17 38.76
C THR A 762 -10.12 -8.18 38.64
N ASN A 763 -10.14 -9.21 39.51
CA ASN A 763 -11.25 -10.16 39.57
C ASN A 763 -12.37 -9.72 40.55
N HIS A 764 -12.54 -8.41 40.75
CA HIS A 764 -13.57 -7.87 41.64
C HIS A 764 -14.86 -7.55 40.89
N ALA A 765 -16.00 -7.98 41.41
CA ALA A 765 -17.34 -7.67 40.90
C ALA A 765 -18.19 -7.02 41.99
N THR A 766 -19.10 -6.13 41.64
CA THR A 766 -20.09 -5.65 42.61
C THR A 766 -21.05 -6.77 42.94
N LYS A 767 -21.56 -6.83 44.19
CA LYS A 767 -22.58 -7.82 44.58
C LYS A 767 -23.79 -7.86 43.63
N ALA A 768 -24.17 -6.70 43.08
CA ALA A 768 -25.27 -6.58 42.13
C ALA A 768 -25.00 -7.24 40.76
N ALA A 769 -23.74 -7.58 40.44
CA ALA A 769 -23.36 -8.22 39.21
C ALA A 769 -23.58 -9.75 39.21
N ASP A 770 -23.58 -10.40 40.39
CA ASP A 770 -23.71 -11.87 40.50
C ASP A 770 -22.82 -12.64 39.51
N ALA A 771 -21.51 -12.35 39.56
CA ALA A 771 -20.53 -12.88 38.62
C ALA A 771 -19.94 -14.24 39.04
N THR A 772 -20.59 -14.96 39.96
CA THR A 772 -20.09 -16.19 40.60
C THR A 772 -19.76 -17.32 39.63
N SER A 773 -20.44 -17.35 38.48
CA SER A 773 -20.26 -18.36 37.42
C SER A 773 -19.57 -17.81 36.17
N SER A 774 -18.83 -16.71 36.33
CA SER A 774 -18.04 -16.04 35.29
C SER A 774 -16.59 -15.88 35.76
N TYR A 775 -15.68 -15.70 34.81
CA TYR A 775 -14.25 -15.60 35.09
C TYR A 775 -13.67 -14.27 34.64
N ALA A 776 -12.66 -13.78 35.36
CA ALA A 776 -11.81 -12.68 34.97
C ALA A 776 -10.55 -13.19 34.28
N LEU A 777 -10.21 -12.62 33.12
CA LEU A 777 -8.85 -12.63 32.59
C LEU A 777 -8.20 -11.31 33.01
N THR A 778 -7.44 -11.33 34.11
CA THR A 778 -6.81 -10.11 34.63
C THR A 778 -5.62 -9.68 33.80
N TYR A 779 -5.18 -8.42 33.91
CA TYR A 779 -3.97 -7.97 33.21
C TYR A 779 -2.72 -8.73 33.60
N GLU A 780 -2.60 -9.08 34.89
CA GLU A 780 -1.54 -9.96 35.38
C GLU A 780 -1.58 -11.32 34.67
N LYS A 781 -2.77 -11.94 34.58
CA LYS A 781 -2.94 -13.24 33.93
C LYS A 781 -2.78 -13.19 32.41
N LEU A 782 -3.22 -12.11 31.76
CA LEU A 782 -2.98 -11.87 30.35
C LEU A 782 -1.48 -11.70 30.07
N THR A 783 -0.77 -10.97 30.92
CA THR A 783 0.69 -10.81 30.81
C THR A 783 1.41 -12.15 31.00
N ALA A 784 0.96 -12.97 31.95
CA ALA A 784 1.47 -14.34 32.14
C ALA A 784 1.21 -15.21 30.90
N LEU A 785 0.00 -15.18 30.33
CA LEU A 785 -0.34 -15.89 29.09
C LEU A 785 0.56 -15.45 27.94
N ILE A 786 0.77 -14.14 27.76
CA ILE A 786 1.68 -13.60 26.74
C ILE A 786 3.11 -14.09 26.96
N SER A 787 3.59 -14.10 28.21
CA SER A 787 4.94 -14.57 28.53
C SER A 787 5.12 -16.06 28.22
N ASP A 788 4.17 -16.90 28.62
CA ASP A 788 4.23 -18.34 28.38
C ASP A 788 4.07 -18.67 26.88
N ALA A 789 3.19 -17.95 26.18
CA ALA A 789 3.05 -18.04 24.74
C ALA A 789 4.35 -17.63 24.03
N ARG A 790 5.00 -16.54 24.46
CA ARG A 790 6.29 -16.10 23.92
C ARG A 790 7.35 -17.20 24.06
N VAL A 791 7.47 -17.82 25.24
CA VAL A 791 8.44 -18.92 25.46
C VAL A 791 8.16 -20.10 24.53
N LEU A 792 6.90 -20.52 24.42
CA LEU A 792 6.48 -21.60 23.53
C LEU A 792 6.83 -21.27 22.07
N LEU A 793 6.41 -20.11 21.59
CA LEU A 793 6.59 -19.71 20.20
C LEU A 793 8.07 -19.49 19.87
N THR A 794 8.85 -18.87 20.76
CA THR A 794 10.31 -18.69 20.55
C THR A 794 11.00 -20.03 20.37
N THR A 795 10.69 -21.01 21.24
CA THR A 795 11.26 -22.35 21.14
C THR A 795 10.95 -23.01 19.79
N LEU A 796 9.71 -22.87 19.30
CA LEU A 796 9.30 -23.45 18.01
C LEU A 796 9.92 -22.72 16.83
N CYS A 797 9.97 -21.39 16.87
CA CYS A 797 10.50 -20.57 15.79
C CYS A 797 12.03 -20.63 15.65
N ASP A 798 12.75 -20.87 16.75
CA ASP A 798 14.20 -21.10 16.72
C ASP A 798 14.56 -22.54 16.33
N SER A 799 13.58 -23.45 16.27
CA SER A 799 13.81 -24.82 15.79
C SER A 799 14.01 -24.86 14.27
N GLN A 800 14.93 -25.70 13.81
CA GLN A 800 15.16 -25.97 12.37
C GLN A 800 14.46 -27.26 11.89
N LEU A 801 13.42 -27.68 12.60
CA LEU A 801 12.67 -28.91 12.32
C LEU A 801 11.85 -28.81 11.02
N SER A 802 11.60 -29.91 10.33
CA SER A 802 10.62 -29.95 9.22
C SER A 802 9.20 -29.70 9.72
N ASP A 803 8.23 -29.42 8.83
CA ASP A 803 6.85 -29.12 9.25
C ASP A 803 6.20 -30.26 10.04
N ALA A 804 6.43 -31.52 9.65
CA ALA A 804 5.91 -32.68 10.36
C ALA A 804 6.54 -32.84 11.76
N GLU A 805 7.85 -32.59 11.87
CA GLU A 805 8.56 -32.63 13.14
C GLU A 805 8.20 -31.45 14.04
N LEU A 806 7.90 -30.28 13.46
CA LEU A 806 7.45 -29.09 14.18
C LEU A 806 6.11 -29.33 14.89
N VAL A 807 5.18 -30.06 14.25
CA VAL A 807 3.92 -30.48 14.90
C VAL A 807 4.19 -31.36 16.13
N ALA A 808 5.10 -32.34 16.00
CA ALA A 808 5.45 -33.23 17.10
C ALA A 808 6.12 -32.45 18.26
N GLU A 809 7.03 -31.53 17.93
CA GLU A 809 7.69 -30.67 18.91
C GLU A 809 6.71 -29.69 19.57
N CYS A 810 5.78 -29.12 18.80
CA CYS A 810 4.72 -28.27 19.32
C CYS A 810 3.84 -29.02 20.32
N ASN A 811 3.44 -30.26 20.01
CA ASN A 811 2.72 -31.12 20.95
C ASN A 811 3.53 -31.38 22.23
N ARG A 812 4.83 -31.68 22.09
CA ARG A 812 5.73 -31.90 23.24
C ARG A 812 5.81 -30.66 24.14
N CYS A 813 5.97 -29.48 23.56
CA CYS A 813 6.01 -28.21 24.30
C CYS A 813 4.67 -27.87 24.94
N LEU A 814 3.55 -28.05 24.22
CA LEU A 814 2.20 -27.81 24.74
C LEU A 814 1.87 -28.73 25.92
N SER A 815 2.29 -30.00 25.90
CA SER A 815 2.05 -30.94 27.01
C SER A 815 2.63 -30.50 28.36
N LYS A 816 3.59 -29.57 28.33
CA LYS A 816 4.24 -28.99 29.51
C LYS A 816 3.89 -27.52 29.71
N SER A 817 3.13 -26.93 28.80
CA SER A 817 2.83 -25.50 28.78
C SER A 817 1.42 -25.24 29.33
N PRO A 818 1.26 -24.22 30.20
CA PRO A 818 -0.06 -23.75 30.63
C PRO A 818 -0.90 -23.18 29.47
N VAL A 819 -0.30 -22.88 28.31
CA VAL A 819 -0.98 -22.39 27.08
C VAL A 819 -1.78 -23.49 26.37
N SER A 820 -1.59 -24.76 26.72
CA SER A 820 -2.39 -25.86 26.18
C SER A 820 -3.88 -25.63 26.40
N TYR A 821 -4.72 -26.10 25.47
CA TYR A 821 -6.17 -25.93 25.57
C TYR A 821 -6.75 -26.57 26.85
N GLU A 822 -6.06 -27.55 27.45
CA GLU A 822 -6.42 -28.18 28.72
C GLU A 822 -6.01 -27.33 29.94
N GLY A 823 -4.83 -26.70 29.88
CA GLY A 823 -4.29 -25.87 30.97
C GLY A 823 -4.84 -24.45 31.01
N LEU A 824 -5.24 -23.89 29.86
CA LEU A 824 -5.57 -22.47 29.68
C LEU A 824 -6.56 -21.94 30.72
N LEU A 825 -7.66 -22.66 30.94
CA LEU A 825 -8.73 -22.24 31.86
C LEU A 825 -8.25 -22.24 33.32
N ALA A 826 -7.45 -23.23 33.72
CA ALA A 826 -6.97 -23.36 35.10
C ALA A 826 -5.85 -22.36 35.42
N SER A 827 -5.02 -22.03 34.43
CA SER A 827 -3.82 -21.21 34.63
C SER A 827 -4.09 -19.70 34.57
N TYR A 828 -5.01 -19.27 33.69
CA TYR A 828 -5.18 -17.84 33.37
C TYR A 828 -6.52 -17.24 33.78
N LEU A 829 -7.55 -18.05 34.00
CA LEU A 829 -8.85 -17.54 34.40
C LEU A 829 -9.01 -17.59 35.91
N VAL A 830 -9.51 -16.48 36.49
CA VAL A 830 -9.74 -16.36 37.94
C VAL A 830 -11.22 -16.10 38.18
N PRO A 831 -11.90 -16.83 39.09
CA PRO A 831 -13.29 -16.53 39.43
C PRO A 831 -13.44 -15.10 39.96
N PHE A 832 -14.55 -14.44 39.62
CA PHE A 832 -14.89 -13.15 40.21
C PHE A 832 -15.19 -13.28 41.71
N LYS A 833 -14.79 -12.27 42.48
CA LYS A 833 -15.06 -12.12 43.91
C LYS A 833 -15.91 -10.88 44.12
N ASP A 834 -16.94 -11.01 44.95
CA ASP A 834 -17.78 -9.88 45.30
C ASP A 834 -17.02 -8.91 46.19
N VAL A 835 -17.13 -7.63 45.86
CA VAL A 835 -16.68 -6.51 46.68
C VAL A 835 -17.88 -5.63 47.03
N ASP A 836 -17.80 -5.04 48.23
CA ASP A 836 -18.84 -4.16 48.78
C ASP A 836 -18.99 -2.84 48.02
#